data_AF-U2RJH0-F1
#
_entry.id   AF-U2RJH0-F1
#
_cell.length_a   1.000
_cell.length_b   1.000
_cell.length_c   1.000
_cell.angle_alpha   90.00
_cell.angle_beta   90.00
_cell.angle_gamma   90.00
#
_symmetry.space_group_name_H-M   'P 1'
#
loop_
_entity.id
_entity.type
_entity.pdbx_description
1 polymer ?
#
loop_
_entity_poly.entity_id
_entity_poly.type
_entity_poly.pdbx_seq_one_letter_code
_entity_poly.pdbx_strand_id
1 'polypeptide(L)'
;AVPPAAAAPGGELPAVYATGGDGRFTDAIQWLQWSDYPLAANAEDNTVLGYGDQYGSATRTITNYRYLDDAQTLKLTTTCTLSGLVTENVGQANGDAGPVQRAPLVATVPGKWAGDALDNLYNVGGPGHWSDGQIARSGNLTYPGDYVNDNRMVIGLSNGFADRGNAGVGYGSRMSFDMQCSASLNGEEVPLSGLVLADAEASSAHSPKGYRDEWVQATATQGSDTSWRVLDAYKDSSCPVTTQAVVSNGGDTVQLLPTGEECVYQNGGRYSRPEGTGGPGTVLFMQGSTEARISMQGRGYSAVALGLVVGTDFGDAPASYGRASSLFQPTWTGGRITRTTDAFAVDQATMSASDTRLGAGIDSEGDQKFSTGANGDDYSGIDDEDGVALPAGGIETEPGGSYTQQVSCTGPGRIAGWVDWNRNGRFDESTEKSAERSCSASGSATLSWTVPDDVVRSVADEGATSYLRVRITNDAGPLRATGNTRTGEVEDYAVDVRVPTLRLVKDVDAAHVADDQPLAPDSWTLTAAADGRDVLSGQGSTAETVVRPGRYTVTESSDDPRAQAYELTDVECTTPDGQQLTTGDADGGATVDLTGHDRVTCTLTNAARQGSATWSKIDGADGRPLGGTVWTLTGPSHPDGTDVEDCVADDAAACTGPDTDPGEGAFTVAGLDWGHYALKEKSAPQGYGLNPNTYILTVNDSSLEASLDQAVPDDRKDAAVKWSKTAADGSPLGESTWTLTPTDPAGVAMTVEDCRADSADDCTGPDKDPAAGGFLVEGLTWGDYELKEKSAPAGYVLSKDVHGVRIGAANAGTTIDLGSFTNAMHGSPTIPLTGGRGAQLFLLLGGALLGVGAGTAAVRRRRVRASAENRSA
;
A
#
# COMPACT_ATOMS: atom_id res chain seq x y z
N ALA A 1 11.02 7.32 -27.88
CA ALA A 1 11.33 8.14 -29.07
C ALA A 1 10.57 7.52 -30.23
N VAL A 2 9.56 8.22 -30.76
CA VAL A 2 8.82 7.76 -31.95
C VAL A 2 9.85 7.58 -33.07
N PRO A 3 9.94 6.41 -33.71
CA PRO A 3 10.84 6.25 -34.85
C PRO A 3 10.51 7.35 -35.87
N PRO A 4 11.52 7.96 -36.52
CA PRO A 4 11.25 8.99 -37.53
C PRO A 4 10.28 8.39 -38.55
N ALA A 5 9.18 9.08 -38.81
CA ALA A 5 8.22 8.68 -39.83
C ALA A 5 8.99 8.36 -41.11
N ALA A 6 8.80 7.15 -41.67
CA ALA A 6 9.42 6.81 -42.93
C ALA A 6 9.06 7.90 -43.95
N ALA A 7 10.04 8.29 -44.77
CA ALA A 7 9.79 9.26 -45.84
C ALA A 7 8.60 8.76 -46.68
N ALA A 8 7.66 9.66 -46.97
CA ALA A 8 6.51 9.34 -47.81
C ALA A 8 6.98 8.61 -49.08
N PRO A 9 6.38 7.45 -49.42
CA PRO A 9 6.73 6.73 -50.64
C PRO A 9 6.61 7.67 -51.85
N GLY A 10 7.67 7.76 -52.65
CA GLY A 10 7.69 8.70 -53.79
C GLY A 10 6.55 8.44 -54.76
N GLY A 11 5.68 9.44 -54.97
CA GLY A 11 4.56 9.37 -55.91
C GLY A 11 3.23 8.88 -55.32
N GLU A 12 3.17 8.62 -54.01
CA GLU A 12 1.94 8.31 -53.29
C GLU A 12 1.55 9.44 -52.32
N LEU A 13 0.26 9.56 -52.03
CA LEU A 13 -0.30 10.59 -51.15
C LEU A 13 -0.90 9.93 -49.89
N PRO A 14 -0.92 10.59 -48.72
CA PRO A 14 -1.61 10.04 -47.56
C PRO A 14 -3.11 9.95 -47.84
N ALA A 15 -3.76 8.92 -47.27
CA ALA A 15 -5.22 8.85 -47.19
C ALA A 15 -5.74 9.95 -46.27
N VAL A 16 -6.89 10.54 -46.61
CA VAL A 16 -7.45 11.68 -45.88
C VAL A 16 -8.85 11.34 -45.39
N TYR A 17 -9.03 11.45 -44.08
CA TYR A 17 -10.32 11.44 -43.40
C TYR A 17 -10.58 12.85 -42.87
N ALA A 18 -11.85 13.25 -42.84
CA ALA A 18 -12.20 14.54 -42.27
C ALA A 18 -12.04 14.47 -40.75
N THR A 19 -11.50 15.53 -40.15
CA THR A 19 -11.36 15.64 -38.69
C THR A 19 -12.28 16.70 -38.10
N GLY A 20 -13.11 17.31 -38.94
CA GLY A 20 -14.14 18.28 -38.57
C GLY A 20 -15.17 18.46 -39.68
N GLY A 21 -16.18 19.26 -39.37
CA GLY A 21 -17.38 19.44 -40.20
C GLY A 21 -18.58 18.67 -39.65
N ASP A 22 -19.75 18.92 -40.23
CA ASP A 22 -21.04 18.36 -39.81
C ASP A 22 -21.42 17.04 -40.53
N GLY A 23 -20.50 16.49 -41.33
CA GLY A 23 -20.70 15.24 -42.07
C GLY A 23 -20.78 14.03 -41.15
N ARG A 24 -21.64 13.06 -41.48
CA ARG A 24 -21.90 11.91 -40.60
C ARG A 24 -20.90 10.76 -40.74
N PHE A 25 -20.02 10.81 -41.74
CA PHE A 25 -19.11 9.71 -42.07
C PHE A 25 -17.65 10.17 -42.16
N THR A 26 -17.24 11.05 -41.24
CA THR A 26 -15.88 11.60 -41.15
C THR A 26 -14.81 10.52 -41.08
N ASP A 27 -15.14 9.40 -40.44
CA ASP A 27 -14.22 8.29 -40.15
C ASP A 27 -14.39 7.08 -41.08
N ALA A 28 -15.45 7.04 -41.89
CA ALA A 28 -15.72 5.95 -42.83
C ALA A 28 -15.42 6.31 -44.29
N ILE A 29 -15.49 7.60 -44.66
CA ILE A 29 -15.18 8.07 -46.01
C ILE A 29 -13.71 8.46 -46.08
N GLN A 30 -12.94 7.63 -46.78
CA GLN A 30 -11.62 8.01 -47.23
C GLN A 30 -11.75 8.91 -48.46
N TRP A 31 -11.49 10.20 -48.32
CA TRP A 31 -11.45 11.11 -49.45
C TRP A 31 -10.15 10.91 -50.24
N LEU A 32 -10.26 10.92 -51.56
CA LEU A 32 -9.11 10.74 -52.44
C LEU A 32 -8.33 12.04 -52.54
N GLN A 33 -7.07 12.00 -52.10
CA GLN A 33 -6.18 13.15 -52.22
C GLN A 33 -5.50 13.14 -53.59
N TRP A 34 -5.53 14.28 -54.28
CA TRP A 34 -5.08 14.40 -55.68
C TRP A 34 -3.72 15.08 -55.86
N SER A 35 -3.29 15.86 -54.86
CA SER A 35 -1.99 16.54 -54.83
C SER A 35 -1.57 16.80 -53.37
N ASP A 36 -0.32 17.23 -53.16
CA ASP A 36 0.17 17.64 -51.85
C ASP A 36 -0.55 18.90 -51.34
N TYR A 37 -0.66 19.03 -50.01
CA TYR A 37 -1.05 20.27 -49.36
C TYR A 37 0.20 20.97 -48.76
N PRO A 38 0.39 22.29 -48.94
CA PRO A 38 -0.44 23.18 -49.75
C PRO A 38 -0.26 22.92 -51.25
N LEU A 39 -1.28 23.27 -52.05
CA LEU A 39 -1.20 23.24 -53.51
C LEU A 39 -0.01 24.07 -54.03
N ALA A 40 0.55 23.67 -55.17
CA ALA A 40 1.64 24.38 -55.79
C ALA A 40 1.22 25.82 -56.18
N ALA A 41 2.12 26.78 -55.98
CA ALA A 41 1.87 28.19 -56.29
C ALA A 41 1.61 28.43 -57.78
N ASN A 42 2.19 27.61 -58.66
CA ASN A 42 1.85 27.59 -60.07
C ASN A 42 0.70 26.60 -60.31
N ALA A 43 -0.46 27.12 -60.70
CA ALA A 43 -1.67 26.33 -60.91
C ALA A 43 -1.50 25.18 -61.92
N GLU A 44 -0.59 25.29 -62.89
CA GLU A 44 -0.32 24.23 -63.87
C GLU A 44 0.33 22.98 -63.24
N ASP A 45 1.08 23.15 -62.15
CA ASP A 45 1.73 22.04 -61.44
C ASP A 45 0.71 21.22 -60.62
N ASN A 46 -0.51 21.74 -60.42
CA ASN A 46 -1.62 21.04 -59.78
C ASN A 46 -2.48 20.23 -60.77
N THR A 47 -2.03 20.08 -62.02
CA THR A 47 -2.75 19.29 -63.03
C THR A 47 -2.71 17.80 -62.70
N VAL A 48 -3.88 17.18 -62.62
CA VAL A 48 -4.05 15.76 -62.31
C VAL A 48 -4.17 14.92 -63.58
N LEU A 49 -4.97 15.38 -64.55
CA LEU A 49 -5.22 14.68 -65.82
C LEU A 49 -5.29 15.69 -66.98
N GLY A 50 -4.58 15.39 -68.05
CA GLY A 50 -4.54 16.18 -69.29
C GLY A 50 -4.91 15.34 -70.52
N TYR A 51 -4.38 15.71 -71.69
CA TYR A 51 -4.71 15.07 -72.97
C TYR A 51 -3.53 14.32 -73.61
N GLY A 52 -2.37 14.27 -72.94
CA GLY A 52 -1.13 13.67 -73.46
C GLY A 52 -0.35 14.63 -74.34
N ASP A 53 -1.02 15.32 -75.26
CA ASP A 53 -0.46 16.38 -76.10
C ASP A 53 -0.47 17.76 -75.42
N GLN A 54 -1.36 17.94 -74.45
CA GLN A 54 -1.57 19.19 -73.72
C GLN A 54 -1.85 18.92 -72.24
N TYR A 55 -1.27 19.74 -71.35
CA TYR A 55 -1.48 19.69 -69.89
C TYR A 55 -1.10 18.36 -69.22
N GLY A 56 -0.14 17.61 -69.76
CA GLY A 56 0.36 16.38 -69.13
C GLY A 56 -0.37 15.11 -69.58
N SER A 57 -0.36 14.07 -68.75
CA SER A 57 -0.74 12.70 -69.14
C SER A 57 -2.24 12.54 -69.45
N ALA A 58 -2.59 11.72 -70.44
CA ALA A 58 -3.97 11.35 -70.78
C ALA A 58 -4.57 10.25 -69.87
N THR A 59 -3.71 9.57 -69.09
CA THR A 59 -4.08 8.59 -68.07
C THR A 59 -3.21 8.83 -66.84
N ARG A 60 -3.83 8.85 -65.66
CA ARG A 60 -3.12 9.06 -64.40
C ARG A 60 -3.60 8.06 -63.37
N THR A 61 -2.67 7.34 -62.76
CA THR A 61 -2.93 6.51 -61.58
C THR A 61 -2.44 7.25 -60.35
N ILE A 62 -3.30 7.34 -59.34
CA ILE A 62 -3.03 7.98 -58.04
C ILE A 62 -3.22 6.94 -56.96
N THR A 63 -2.32 6.97 -56.01
CA THR A 63 -2.28 6.03 -54.91
C THR A 63 -2.35 6.80 -53.61
N ASN A 64 -3.39 6.56 -52.82
CA ASN A 64 -3.46 7.01 -51.44
C ASN A 64 -3.13 5.87 -50.48
N TYR A 65 -2.41 6.16 -49.40
CA TYR A 65 -2.00 5.15 -48.43
C TYR A 65 -2.26 5.56 -46.98
N ARG A 66 -2.50 4.57 -46.12
CA ARG A 66 -2.34 4.70 -44.68
C ARG A 66 -1.72 3.43 -44.10
N TYR A 67 -1.03 3.58 -42.98
CA TYR A 67 -0.53 2.46 -42.21
C TYR A 67 -1.52 2.16 -41.08
N LEU A 68 -1.83 0.88 -40.89
CA LEU A 68 -2.71 0.40 -39.84
C LEU A 68 -1.93 -0.11 -38.61
N ASP A 69 -0.61 0.10 -38.61
CA ASP A 69 0.30 -0.32 -37.54
C ASP A 69 1.47 0.68 -37.35
N ASP A 70 2.03 0.72 -36.13
CA ASP A 70 3.12 1.63 -35.79
C ASP A 70 4.45 1.27 -36.48
N ALA A 71 4.63 -0.03 -36.77
CA ALA A 71 5.81 -0.53 -37.45
C ALA A 71 5.80 -0.19 -38.97
N GLN A 72 4.70 0.40 -39.47
CA GLN A 72 4.50 0.73 -40.87
C GLN A 72 4.67 -0.49 -41.80
N THR A 73 4.21 -1.65 -41.34
CA THR A 73 4.25 -2.91 -42.07
C THR A 73 2.92 -3.30 -42.70
N LEU A 74 1.82 -2.67 -42.28
CA LEU A 74 0.45 -2.94 -42.72
C LEU A 74 -0.08 -1.73 -43.49
N LYS A 75 0.33 -1.66 -44.75
CA LYS A 75 -0.01 -0.55 -45.63
C LYS A 75 -1.31 -0.84 -46.36
N LEU A 76 -2.36 -0.11 -46.01
CA LEU A 76 -3.57 -0.03 -46.82
C LEU A 76 -3.33 0.97 -47.94
N THR A 77 -3.50 0.50 -49.17
CA THR A 77 -3.28 1.26 -50.39
C THR A 77 -4.57 1.30 -51.18
N THR A 78 -5.01 2.49 -51.52
CA THR A 78 -6.14 2.73 -52.42
C THR A 78 -5.61 3.34 -53.70
N THR A 79 -5.93 2.73 -54.84
CA THR A 79 -5.39 3.13 -56.14
C THR A 79 -6.54 3.47 -57.06
N CYS A 80 -6.53 4.67 -57.62
CA CYS A 80 -7.53 5.13 -58.57
C CYS A 80 -6.86 5.55 -59.88
N THR A 81 -7.35 5.02 -60.99
CA THR A 81 -6.91 5.38 -62.34
C THR A 81 -7.94 6.28 -62.99
N LEU A 82 -7.50 7.46 -63.39
CA LEU A 82 -8.26 8.44 -64.16
C LEU A 82 -7.84 8.38 -65.63
N SER A 83 -8.80 8.40 -66.54
CA SER A 83 -8.55 8.36 -67.98
C SER A 83 -9.71 8.97 -68.77
N GLY A 84 -9.62 8.95 -70.11
CA GLY A 84 -10.77 9.28 -70.95
C GLY A 84 -11.27 10.73 -70.81
N LEU A 85 -10.37 11.66 -70.49
CA LEU A 85 -10.69 13.08 -70.33
C LEU A 85 -11.21 13.68 -71.63
N VAL A 86 -12.42 14.21 -71.60
CA VAL A 86 -13.07 14.89 -72.72
C VAL A 86 -13.60 16.23 -72.24
N THR A 87 -13.23 17.31 -72.94
CA THR A 87 -14.00 18.56 -72.90
C THR A 87 -14.98 18.54 -74.07
N GLU A 88 -16.26 18.54 -73.76
CA GLU A 88 -17.33 18.62 -74.75
C GLU A 88 -17.47 20.07 -75.26
N ASN A 89 -18.01 20.23 -76.47
CA ASN A 89 -18.33 21.53 -77.07
C ASN A 89 -17.13 22.49 -77.29
N VAL A 90 -15.90 21.96 -77.35
CA VAL A 90 -14.70 22.76 -77.67
C VAL A 90 -14.91 23.57 -78.96
N GLY A 91 -14.56 24.86 -78.89
CA GLY A 91 -14.72 25.82 -79.98
C GLY A 91 -16.13 26.38 -80.16
N GLN A 92 -17.12 25.88 -79.40
CA GLN A 92 -18.48 26.42 -79.38
C GLN A 92 -18.62 27.44 -78.25
N ALA A 93 -19.43 28.48 -78.46
CA ALA A 93 -19.79 29.38 -77.38
C ALA A 93 -20.70 28.66 -76.39
N ASN A 94 -20.49 28.91 -75.09
CA ASN A 94 -21.39 28.42 -74.05
C ASN A 94 -22.05 29.60 -73.33
N GLY A 95 -23.32 29.86 -73.65
CA GLY A 95 -24.10 30.91 -72.98
C GLY A 95 -23.48 32.29 -73.18
N ASP A 96 -23.03 32.91 -72.09
CA ASP A 96 -22.32 34.19 -72.02
C ASP A 96 -20.79 34.05 -72.11
N ALA A 97 -20.26 32.83 -72.16
CA ALA A 97 -18.84 32.54 -72.33
C ALA A 97 -18.39 32.61 -73.80
N GLY A 98 -17.13 33.00 -74.02
CA GLY A 98 -16.46 32.82 -75.31
C GLY A 98 -16.33 31.34 -75.72
N PRO A 99 -15.71 31.05 -76.87
CA PRO A 99 -15.52 29.67 -77.32
C PRO A 99 -14.84 28.80 -76.25
N VAL A 100 -15.45 27.66 -75.91
CA VAL A 100 -14.94 26.71 -74.92
C VAL A 100 -13.57 26.18 -75.35
N GLN A 101 -12.62 26.18 -74.43
CA GLN A 101 -11.28 25.65 -74.65
C GLN A 101 -11.12 24.30 -73.94
N ARG A 102 -10.20 23.47 -74.43
CA ARG A 102 -9.76 22.29 -73.69
C ARG A 102 -9.17 22.71 -72.34
N ALA A 103 -9.56 22.00 -71.28
CA ALA A 103 -9.15 22.29 -69.92
C ALA A 103 -8.71 21.00 -69.22
N PRO A 104 -7.59 21.02 -68.48
CA PRO A 104 -7.19 19.87 -67.68
C PRO A 104 -8.07 19.69 -66.45
N LEU A 105 -8.00 18.50 -65.86
CA LEU A 105 -8.50 18.25 -64.52
C LEU A 105 -7.44 18.67 -63.51
N VAL A 106 -7.80 19.54 -62.56
CA VAL A 106 -6.85 20.18 -61.64
C VAL A 106 -7.25 19.90 -60.20
N ALA A 107 -6.27 19.62 -59.34
CA ALA A 107 -6.51 19.43 -57.91
C ALA A 107 -6.91 20.77 -57.24
N THR A 108 -7.95 20.75 -56.41
CA THR A 108 -8.42 21.91 -55.63
C THR A 108 -8.78 21.51 -54.20
N VAL A 109 -8.85 22.51 -53.31
CA VAL A 109 -9.29 22.37 -51.92
C VAL A 109 -10.71 22.94 -51.80
N PRO A 110 -11.72 22.14 -51.41
CA PRO A 110 -13.07 22.65 -51.13
C PRO A 110 -13.06 23.74 -50.05
N GLY A 111 -13.97 24.71 -50.13
CA GLY A 111 -14.04 25.85 -49.20
C GLY A 111 -13.33 27.10 -49.69
N LYS A 112 -12.89 27.13 -50.96
CA LYS A 112 -12.17 28.29 -51.53
C LYS A 112 -13.13 29.40 -51.93
N TRP A 113 -14.34 29.02 -52.36
CA TRP A 113 -15.43 29.93 -52.58
C TRP A 113 -16.36 29.90 -51.36
N ALA A 114 -16.87 31.07 -50.96
CA ALA A 114 -17.70 31.20 -49.76
C ALA A 114 -19.08 30.54 -49.88
N GLY A 115 -19.46 30.11 -51.08
CA GLY A 115 -20.67 29.32 -51.33
C GLY A 115 -20.45 27.82 -51.21
N ASP A 116 -19.19 27.35 -51.11
CA ASP A 116 -18.86 25.94 -51.00
C ASP A 116 -19.53 25.34 -49.76
N ALA A 117 -20.04 24.11 -49.90
CA ALA A 117 -20.74 23.40 -48.83
C ALA A 117 -19.99 22.17 -48.34
N LEU A 118 -19.04 21.64 -49.13
CA LEU A 118 -18.39 20.38 -48.80
C LEU A 118 -17.47 20.51 -47.59
N ASP A 119 -16.74 21.61 -47.47
CA ASP A 119 -15.87 21.92 -46.34
C ASP A 119 -16.66 22.12 -45.03
N ASN A 120 -17.91 22.57 -45.10
CA ASN A 120 -18.81 22.60 -43.94
C ASN A 120 -19.17 21.19 -43.44
N LEU A 121 -19.23 20.20 -44.35
CA LEU A 121 -19.50 18.80 -44.01
C LEU A 121 -18.22 18.02 -43.68
N TYR A 122 -17.15 18.20 -44.44
CA TYR A 122 -15.95 17.40 -44.42
C TYR A 122 -14.72 18.30 -44.61
N ASN A 123 -13.98 18.55 -43.53
CA ASN A 123 -12.75 19.34 -43.57
C ASN A 123 -11.65 18.78 -42.65
N VAL A 124 -10.43 19.24 -42.91
CA VAL A 124 -9.31 19.18 -41.96
C VAL A 124 -8.85 20.61 -41.74
N GLY A 125 -8.98 21.11 -40.51
CA GLY A 125 -8.55 22.46 -40.12
C GLY A 125 -9.68 23.48 -39.96
N GLY A 126 -10.90 23.15 -40.37
CA GLY A 126 -12.08 24.03 -40.31
C GLY A 126 -12.68 24.32 -41.69
N PRO A 127 -13.95 24.76 -41.75
CA PRO A 127 -14.54 25.30 -42.97
C PRO A 127 -13.93 26.68 -43.30
N GLY A 128 -14.19 27.18 -44.50
CA GLY A 128 -13.85 28.55 -44.86
C GLY A 128 -14.64 29.57 -44.02
N HIS A 129 -13.96 30.65 -43.62
CA HIS A 129 -14.48 31.65 -42.70
C HIS A 129 -14.03 33.06 -43.08
N TRP A 130 -14.68 34.07 -42.52
CA TRP A 130 -14.32 35.48 -42.71
C TRP A 130 -13.25 35.92 -41.72
N SER A 131 -12.51 36.97 -42.03
CA SER A 131 -11.42 37.50 -41.19
C SER A 131 -11.82 37.88 -39.74
N ASP A 132 -13.12 37.92 -39.42
CA ASP A 132 -13.66 38.08 -38.07
C ASP A 132 -13.92 36.76 -37.31
N GLY A 133 -13.58 35.62 -37.92
CA GLY A 133 -13.74 34.27 -37.37
C GLY A 133 -15.11 33.63 -37.62
N GLN A 134 -16.06 34.33 -38.25
CA GLN A 134 -17.40 33.79 -38.50
C GLN A 134 -17.48 33.06 -39.84
N ILE A 135 -18.33 32.03 -39.95
CA ILE A 135 -18.59 31.34 -41.23
C ILE A 135 -19.46 32.23 -42.15
N ALA A 136 -20.49 32.85 -41.58
CA ALA A 136 -21.36 33.78 -42.32
C ALA A 136 -20.77 35.20 -42.35
N ARG A 137 -20.93 35.88 -43.49
CA ARG A 137 -20.40 37.24 -43.70
C ARG A 137 -21.05 38.25 -42.76
N SER A 138 -20.24 39.09 -42.12
CA SER A 138 -20.73 40.21 -41.30
C SER A 138 -20.23 41.56 -41.80
N GLY A 139 -20.97 42.64 -41.50
CA GLY A 139 -20.55 44.02 -41.75
C GLY A 139 -20.16 44.33 -43.22
N ASN A 140 -18.98 44.93 -43.38
CA ASN A 140 -18.45 45.41 -44.67
C ASN A 140 -17.40 44.49 -45.29
N LEU A 141 -17.24 43.26 -44.78
CA LEU A 141 -16.30 42.28 -45.33
C LEU A 141 -16.68 41.92 -46.78
N THR A 142 -15.68 41.66 -47.60
CA THR A 142 -15.77 41.45 -49.05
C THR A 142 -15.00 40.22 -49.51
N TYR A 143 -15.56 39.50 -50.48
CA TYR A 143 -14.88 38.38 -51.13
C TYR A 143 -14.10 38.86 -52.36
N PRO A 144 -12.90 38.31 -52.66
CA PRO A 144 -12.16 37.32 -51.86
C PRO A 144 -11.30 37.93 -50.73
N GLY A 145 -11.22 39.25 -50.61
CA GLY A 145 -10.20 39.93 -49.81
C GLY A 145 -10.21 39.63 -48.31
N ASP A 146 -11.38 39.36 -47.74
CA ASP A 146 -11.58 39.14 -46.30
C ASP A 146 -11.95 37.69 -45.95
N TYR A 147 -11.87 36.76 -46.91
CA TYR A 147 -12.26 35.36 -46.74
C TYR A 147 -11.02 34.45 -46.65
N VAL A 148 -11.06 33.46 -45.76
CA VAL A 148 -9.96 32.55 -45.44
C VAL A 148 -10.46 31.12 -45.55
N ASN A 149 -9.73 30.28 -46.29
CA ASN A 149 -9.98 28.85 -46.32
C ASN A 149 -8.92 28.12 -45.47
N ASP A 150 -9.35 27.53 -44.36
CA ASP A 150 -8.49 26.75 -43.46
C ASP A 150 -8.46 25.27 -43.83
N ASN A 151 -9.35 24.81 -44.69
CA ASN A 151 -9.42 23.42 -45.10
C ASN A 151 -8.11 22.99 -45.76
N ARG A 152 -7.68 21.77 -45.46
CA ARG A 152 -6.42 21.20 -45.94
C ARG A 152 -6.62 19.98 -46.84
N MET A 153 -7.86 19.59 -47.09
CA MET A 153 -8.20 18.42 -47.88
C MET A 153 -8.11 18.73 -49.38
N VAL A 154 -7.04 18.28 -50.05
CA VAL A 154 -6.86 18.42 -51.52
C VAL A 154 -7.63 17.32 -52.26
N ILE A 155 -8.96 17.34 -52.11
CA ILE A 155 -9.87 16.25 -52.49
C ILE A 155 -10.76 16.60 -53.68
N GLY A 156 -10.75 17.87 -54.11
CA GLY A 156 -11.51 18.34 -55.25
C GLY A 156 -10.75 18.18 -56.57
N LEU A 157 -11.51 17.88 -57.63
CA LEU A 157 -11.06 17.88 -59.02
C LEU A 157 -11.86 18.91 -59.79
N SER A 158 -11.24 20.04 -60.13
CA SER A 158 -11.87 21.15 -60.84
C SER A 158 -11.72 21.04 -62.35
N ASN A 159 -12.69 21.58 -63.06
CA ASN A 159 -12.74 21.66 -64.51
C ASN A 159 -11.78 22.71 -65.13
N GLY A 160 -10.58 22.89 -64.56
CA GLY A 160 -9.60 23.89 -64.97
C GLY A 160 -8.94 24.61 -63.78
N PHE A 161 -8.17 25.66 -64.06
CA PHE A 161 -7.33 26.33 -63.04
C PHE A 161 -8.10 27.37 -62.22
N ALA A 162 -8.63 27.00 -61.05
CA ALA A 162 -9.43 27.86 -60.15
C ALA A 162 -8.86 29.26 -59.86
N ASP A 163 -7.54 29.41 -59.78
CA ASP A 163 -6.90 30.70 -59.46
C ASP A 163 -6.92 31.75 -60.58
N ARG A 164 -7.30 31.36 -61.80
CA ARG A 164 -7.25 32.25 -62.97
C ARG A 164 -8.57 32.97 -63.28
N GLY A 165 -9.59 32.85 -62.42
CA GLY A 165 -10.92 33.44 -62.61
C GLY A 165 -11.60 33.06 -63.95
N ASN A 166 -12.52 33.91 -64.39
CA ASN A 166 -13.20 33.76 -65.70
C ASN A 166 -12.25 33.88 -66.92
N ALA A 167 -10.97 34.19 -66.70
CA ALA A 167 -9.93 34.22 -67.72
C ALA A 167 -9.17 32.88 -67.84
N GLY A 168 -9.45 31.90 -66.97
CA GLY A 168 -8.86 30.58 -66.99
C GLY A 168 -9.45 29.66 -68.08
N VAL A 169 -8.66 28.69 -68.52
CA VAL A 169 -9.18 27.56 -69.31
C VAL A 169 -10.12 26.73 -68.44
N GLY A 170 -11.27 26.33 -68.99
CA GLY A 170 -12.28 25.57 -68.25
C GLY A 170 -13.60 26.30 -68.00
N TYR A 171 -13.60 27.62 -68.08
CA TYR A 171 -14.82 28.42 -67.95
C TYR A 171 -15.85 28.04 -69.03
N GLY A 172 -17.08 27.72 -68.62
CA GLY A 172 -18.12 27.27 -69.55
C GLY A 172 -17.89 25.85 -70.09
N SER A 173 -16.87 25.12 -69.64
CA SER A 173 -16.59 23.79 -70.18
C SER A 173 -17.48 22.73 -69.57
N ARG A 174 -17.92 21.80 -70.40
CA ARG A 174 -18.46 20.51 -69.95
C ARG A 174 -17.36 19.48 -70.07
N MET A 175 -17.07 18.82 -68.97
CA MET A 175 -15.94 17.89 -68.85
C MET A 175 -16.45 16.51 -68.43
N SER A 176 -15.83 15.46 -68.95
CA SER A 176 -16.01 14.10 -68.44
C SER A 176 -14.72 13.30 -68.45
N PHE A 177 -14.59 12.37 -67.49
CA PHE A 177 -13.45 11.47 -67.35
C PHE A 177 -13.90 10.15 -66.72
N ASP A 178 -13.16 9.09 -66.98
CA ASP A 178 -13.40 7.76 -66.40
C ASP A 178 -12.51 7.57 -65.17
N MET A 179 -13.07 6.95 -64.14
CA MET A 179 -12.39 6.63 -62.89
C MET A 179 -12.63 5.16 -62.54
N GLN A 180 -11.57 4.47 -62.11
CA GLN A 180 -11.63 3.10 -61.61
C GLN A 180 -10.72 2.97 -60.39
N CYS A 181 -11.23 2.45 -59.29
CA CYS A 181 -10.49 2.30 -58.04
C CYS A 181 -10.40 0.85 -57.55
N SER A 182 -9.33 0.57 -56.82
CA SER A 182 -9.13 -0.66 -56.07
C SER A 182 -8.46 -0.36 -54.73
N ALA A 183 -8.58 -1.28 -53.79
CA ALA A 183 -7.85 -1.23 -52.52
C ALA A 183 -7.06 -2.52 -52.32
N SER A 184 -5.90 -2.40 -51.70
CA SER A 184 -5.12 -3.55 -51.25
C SER A 184 -4.46 -3.29 -49.90
N LEU A 185 -4.37 -4.34 -49.09
CA LEU A 185 -3.62 -4.36 -47.85
C LEU A 185 -2.37 -5.19 -48.09
N ASN A 186 -1.19 -4.57 -48.03
CA ASN A 186 0.08 -5.23 -48.34
C ASN A 186 0.10 -5.96 -49.70
N GLY A 187 -0.65 -5.43 -50.68
CA GLY A 187 -0.78 -5.99 -52.02
C GLY A 187 -1.87 -7.06 -52.18
N GLU A 188 -2.53 -7.49 -51.09
CA GLU A 188 -3.72 -8.34 -51.18
C GLU A 188 -4.98 -7.51 -51.37
N GLU A 189 -5.85 -7.92 -52.29
CA GLU A 189 -7.09 -7.19 -52.60
C GLU A 189 -8.01 -7.05 -51.38
N VAL A 190 -8.54 -5.84 -51.21
CA VAL A 190 -9.55 -5.47 -50.22
C VAL A 190 -10.81 -5.04 -50.99
N PRO A 191 -11.97 -5.68 -50.75
CA PRO A 191 -13.23 -5.25 -51.36
C PRO A 191 -13.56 -3.80 -51.01
N LEU A 192 -14.19 -3.09 -51.93
CA LEU A 192 -14.68 -1.73 -51.71
C LEU A 192 -16.20 -1.74 -51.79
N SER A 193 -16.86 -1.09 -50.83
CA SER A 193 -18.33 -1.02 -50.79
C SER A 193 -18.91 -0.12 -51.89
N GLY A 194 -18.11 0.80 -52.42
CA GLY A 194 -18.47 1.67 -53.53
C GLY A 194 -17.67 2.98 -53.55
N LEU A 195 -17.98 3.85 -54.51
CA LEU A 195 -17.40 5.18 -54.64
C LEU A 195 -18.31 6.26 -54.01
N VAL A 196 -17.71 7.30 -53.44
CA VAL A 196 -18.40 8.51 -52.98
C VAL A 196 -18.21 9.62 -54.03
N LEU A 197 -19.28 10.38 -54.28
CA LEU A 197 -19.31 11.55 -55.16
C LEU A 197 -19.89 12.74 -54.39
N ALA A 198 -19.18 13.85 -54.35
CA ALA A 198 -19.70 15.10 -53.79
C ALA A 198 -19.48 16.29 -54.70
N ASP A 199 -20.40 17.23 -54.64
CA ASP A 199 -20.20 18.58 -55.16
C ASP A 199 -19.22 19.33 -54.24
N ALA A 200 -18.09 19.79 -54.77
CA ALA A 200 -17.01 20.36 -53.98
C ALA A 200 -17.02 21.90 -53.86
N GLU A 201 -17.77 22.62 -54.70
CA GLU A 201 -17.82 24.10 -54.67
C GLU A 201 -19.25 24.70 -54.62
N ALA A 202 -20.29 23.86 -54.62
CA ALA A 202 -21.71 24.22 -54.72
C ALA A 202 -22.15 24.66 -56.13
N SER A 203 -22.89 23.76 -56.78
CA SER A 203 -23.50 23.98 -58.08
C SER A 203 -24.62 25.03 -58.00
N SER A 204 -24.73 25.86 -59.04
CA SER A 204 -25.72 26.93 -59.17
C SER A 204 -26.50 26.86 -60.50
N ALA A 205 -27.85 26.90 -60.44
CA ALA A 205 -28.72 26.94 -61.62
C ALA A 205 -29.14 28.37 -61.98
N HIS A 206 -28.90 28.74 -63.24
CA HIS A 206 -29.16 30.08 -63.78
C HIS A 206 -30.19 30.08 -64.92
N SER A 207 -30.64 28.92 -65.40
CA SER A 207 -31.71 28.76 -66.40
C SER A 207 -32.43 27.41 -66.25
N PRO A 208 -33.74 27.29 -66.54
CA PRO A 208 -34.42 25.98 -66.52
C PRO A 208 -33.96 25.01 -67.63
N LYS A 209 -33.27 25.51 -68.66
CA LYS A 209 -32.65 24.74 -69.77
C LYS A 209 -31.48 25.53 -70.37
N GLY A 210 -30.29 24.96 -70.41
CA GLY A 210 -29.13 25.51 -71.13
C GLY A 210 -27.80 24.98 -70.59
N TYR A 211 -26.69 25.42 -71.18
CA TYR A 211 -25.33 25.10 -70.74
C TYR A 211 -24.82 26.05 -69.62
N ARG A 212 -25.74 26.80 -68.99
CA ARG A 212 -25.46 27.82 -67.97
C ARG A 212 -25.64 27.34 -66.53
N ASP A 213 -26.12 26.12 -66.34
CA ASP A 213 -26.24 25.56 -65.01
C ASP A 213 -24.95 24.83 -64.67
N GLU A 214 -24.53 24.96 -63.42
CA GLU A 214 -23.46 24.16 -62.87
C GLU A 214 -24.06 22.88 -62.29
N TRP A 215 -23.38 21.78 -62.52
CA TRP A 215 -23.80 20.48 -62.01
C TRP A 215 -22.64 19.48 -62.06
N VAL A 216 -22.73 18.48 -61.20
CA VAL A 216 -21.89 17.28 -61.22
C VAL A 216 -22.75 16.04 -61.47
N GLN A 217 -22.18 15.04 -62.13
CA GLN A 217 -22.87 13.82 -62.53
C GLN A 217 -21.88 12.66 -62.44
N ALA A 218 -22.40 11.49 -62.06
CA ALA A 218 -21.70 10.23 -62.27
C ALA A 218 -22.59 9.24 -63.02
N THR A 219 -21.94 8.45 -63.87
CA THR A 219 -22.54 7.34 -64.60
C THR A 219 -21.79 6.07 -64.23
N ALA A 220 -22.46 5.15 -63.55
CA ALA A 220 -21.93 3.83 -63.28
C ALA A 220 -21.90 2.99 -64.57
N THR A 221 -21.10 1.91 -64.57
CA THR A 221 -21.03 0.99 -65.71
C THR A 221 -22.39 0.34 -65.96
N GLN A 222 -22.81 0.31 -67.23
CA GLN A 222 -24.12 -0.21 -67.60
C GLN A 222 -24.28 -1.68 -67.20
N GLY A 223 -25.37 -2.00 -66.49
CA GLY A 223 -25.62 -3.35 -65.98
C GLY A 223 -24.84 -3.71 -64.70
N SER A 224 -24.21 -2.72 -64.05
CA SER A 224 -23.74 -2.86 -62.67
C SER A 224 -24.93 -2.90 -61.70
N ASP A 225 -24.79 -3.61 -60.57
CA ASP A 225 -25.80 -3.64 -59.49
C ASP A 225 -25.72 -2.36 -58.61
N THR A 226 -25.41 -1.21 -59.21
CA THR A 226 -25.14 0.03 -58.48
C THR A 226 -26.41 0.57 -57.81
N SER A 227 -26.34 0.88 -56.52
CA SER A 227 -27.40 1.58 -55.79
C SER A 227 -26.92 2.96 -55.34
N TRP A 228 -27.56 4.00 -55.86
CA TRP A 228 -27.29 5.38 -55.48
C TRP A 228 -27.94 5.72 -54.15
N ARG A 229 -27.17 6.33 -53.23
CA ARG A 229 -27.68 6.77 -51.94
C ARG A 229 -27.24 8.18 -51.59
N VAL A 230 -28.11 8.97 -50.98
CA VAL A 230 -27.74 10.24 -50.34
C VAL A 230 -27.07 9.93 -49.01
N LEU A 231 -25.79 10.31 -48.87
CA LEU A 231 -25.07 10.26 -47.61
C LEU A 231 -25.40 11.53 -46.83
N ASP A 232 -24.98 12.69 -47.32
CA ASP A 232 -25.21 13.96 -46.65
C ASP A 232 -25.68 15.02 -47.64
N ALA A 233 -26.34 16.04 -47.12
CA ALA A 233 -26.76 17.20 -47.88
C ALA A 233 -26.69 18.43 -46.97
N TYR A 234 -26.20 19.54 -47.50
CA TYR A 234 -25.99 20.77 -46.75
C TYR A 234 -26.50 21.99 -47.52
N LYS A 235 -27.11 22.93 -46.80
CA LYS A 235 -27.42 24.27 -47.29
C LYS A 235 -27.60 25.22 -46.11
N ASP A 236 -27.37 26.50 -46.35
CA ASP A 236 -27.79 27.55 -45.42
C ASP A 236 -29.28 27.40 -45.05
N SER A 237 -29.59 27.49 -43.76
CA SER A 237 -30.95 27.24 -43.24
C SER A 237 -32.04 28.15 -43.85
N SER A 238 -31.67 29.35 -44.30
CA SER A 238 -32.57 30.31 -44.93
C SER A 238 -32.73 30.10 -46.44
N CYS A 239 -31.95 29.17 -47.01
CA CYS A 239 -31.89 28.93 -48.44
C CYS A 239 -33.07 28.08 -48.94
N PRO A 240 -33.90 28.59 -49.87
CA PRO A 240 -34.99 27.81 -50.45
C PRO A 240 -34.49 26.80 -51.48
N VAL A 241 -33.26 26.93 -51.97
CA VAL A 241 -32.69 26.12 -53.03
C VAL A 241 -32.25 24.76 -52.49
N THR A 242 -32.51 23.72 -53.28
CA THR A 242 -32.12 22.32 -53.03
C THR A 242 -31.48 21.72 -54.29
N THR A 243 -30.99 20.49 -54.20
CA THR A 243 -30.40 19.75 -55.31
C THR A 243 -31.33 18.65 -55.80
N GLN A 244 -31.75 18.71 -57.06
CA GLN A 244 -32.47 17.64 -57.72
C GLN A 244 -31.48 16.57 -58.21
N ALA A 245 -31.61 15.36 -57.68
CA ALA A 245 -30.95 14.18 -58.20
C ALA A 245 -31.71 13.67 -59.43
N VAL A 246 -31.25 14.03 -60.63
CA VAL A 246 -31.84 13.64 -61.90
C VAL A 246 -31.32 12.26 -62.30
N VAL A 247 -32.22 11.28 -62.38
CA VAL A 247 -31.88 9.90 -62.74
C VAL A 247 -32.13 9.68 -64.23
N SER A 248 -31.15 9.13 -64.93
CA SER A 248 -31.24 8.78 -66.36
C SER A 248 -30.58 7.44 -66.66
N ASN A 249 -30.57 7.03 -67.94
CA ASN A 249 -29.93 5.80 -68.42
C ASN A 249 -30.34 4.55 -67.64
N GLY A 250 -31.64 4.39 -67.39
CA GLY A 250 -32.16 3.21 -66.69
C GLY A 250 -31.85 3.12 -65.20
N GLY A 251 -31.29 4.18 -64.60
CA GLY A 251 -30.87 4.19 -63.19
C GLY A 251 -29.36 4.32 -63.01
N ASP A 252 -28.58 4.09 -64.06
CA ASP A 252 -27.10 4.05 -64.00
C ASP A 252 -26.46 5.44 -63.92
N THR A 253 -27.23 6.52 -64.08
CA THR A 253 -26.72 7.88 -64.06
C THR A 253 -27.50 8.76 -63.10
N VAL A 254 -26.78 9.45 -62.22
CA VAL A 254 -27.34 10.49 -61.35
C VAL A 254 -26.58 11.79 -61.59
N GLN A 255 -27.34 12.83 -61.96
CA GLN A 255 -26.86 14.21 -62.04
C GLN A 255 -27.41 14.98 -60.83
N LEU A 256 -26.53 15.68 -60.13
CA LEU A 256 -26.87 16.62 -59.06
C LEU A 256 -27.09 18.00 -59.68
N LEU A 257 -28.35 18.35 -59.90
CA LEU A 257 -28.75 19.61 -60.53
C LEU A 257 -29.40 20.53 -59.48
N PRO A 258 -28.83 21.70 -59.18
CA PRO A 258 -29.46 22.67 -58.27
C PRO A 258 -30.80 23.17 -58.83
N THR A 259 -31.75 23.47 -57.94
CA THR A 259 -33.10 23.95 -58.32
C THR A 259 -33.16 25.45 -58.57
N GLY A 260 -32.07 26.17 -58.31
CA GLY A 260 -31.93 27.63 -58.44
C GLY A 260 -30.49 28.09 -58.20
N GLU A 261 -30.29 29.40 -58.09
CA GLU A 261 -28.97 29.98 -57.80
C GLU A 261 -28.47 29.55 -56.42
N GLU A 262 -27.16 29.34 -56.29
CA GLU A 262 -26.51 28.98 -55.02
C GLU A 262 -26.97 29.86 -53.83
N CYS A 263 -26.95 29.29 -52.64
CA CYS A 263 -27.54 29.86 -51.43
C CYS A 263 -26.96 31.23 -51.10
N VAL A 264 -25.70 31.46 -51.42
CA VAL A 264 -25.00 32.72 -51.15
C VAL A 264 -25.42 33.91 -52.03
N TYR A 265 -26.17 33.67 -53.10
CA TYR A 265 -26.79 34.73 -53.91
C TYR A 265 -28.22 35.06 -53.51
N GLN A 266 -28.78 34.30 -52.57
CA GLN A 266 -30.09 34.59 -52.03
C GLN A 266 -30.05 35.87 -51.16
N ASN A 267 -31.22 36.44 -50.85
CA ASN A 267 -31.36 37.60 -49.95
C ASN A 267 -30.54 38.85 -50.35
N GLY A 268 -30.21 39.01 -51.64
CA GLY A 268 -29.44 40.16 -52.15
C GLY A 268 -27.91 39.95 -52.11
N GLY A 269 -27.47 38.72 -51.82
CA GLY A 269 -26.09 38.30 -51.95
C GLY A 269 -25.57 38.38 -53.39
N ARG A 270 -24.25 38.48 -53.53
CA ARG A 270 -23.54 38.55 -54.82
C ARG A 270 -22.10 38.12 -54.63
N TYR A 271 -21.37 37.85 -55.71
CA TYR A 271 -19.97 37.38 -55.63
C TYR A 271 -19.07 38.16 -54.65
N SER A 272 -19.09 39.51 -54.72
CA SER A 272 -18.28 40.37 -53.83
C SER A 272 -18.76 40.43 -52.37
N ARG A 273 -20.00 40.02 -52.09
CA ARG A 273 -20.69 40.06 -50.80
C ARG A 273 -21.69 38.89 -50.71
N PRO A 274 -21.20 37.65 -50.60
CA PRO A 274 -22.06 36.47 -50.41
C PRO A 274 -22.79 36.57 -49.06
N GLU A 275 -23.95 35.94 -48.95
CA GLU A 275 -24.79 35.96 -47.73
C GLU A 275 -25.10 34.51 -47.27
N GLY A 276 -24.89 34.20 -45.99
CA GLY A 276 -25.10 32.85 -45.45
C GLY A 276 -23.83 32.00 -45.45
N THR A 277 -24.01 30.68 -45.33
CA THR A 277 -22.91 29.71 -45.11
C THR A 277 -22.64 28.74 -46.26
N GLY A 278 -23.32 28.87 -47.40
CA GLY A 278 -23.09 28.06 -48.60
C GLY A 278 -24.20 27.08 -48.99
N GLY A 279 -23.93 26.30 -50.04
CA GLY A 279 -24.81 25.28 -50.61
C GLY A 279 -25.67 25.74 -51.80
N PRO A 280 -26.54 24.86 -52.33
CA PRO A 280 -26.79 23.50 -51.85
C PRO A 280 -25.69 22.50 -52.25
N GLY A 281 -25.20 21.71 -51.29
CA GLY A 281 -24.25 20.62 -51.51
C GLY A 281 -24.89 19.25 -51.24
N THR A 282 -24.42 18.21 -51.93
CA THR A 282 -24.89 16.83 -51.74
C THR A 282 -23.74 15.85 -51.91
N VAL A 283 -23.69 14.84 -51.03
CA VAL A 283 -22.75 13.73 -51.05
C VAL A 283 -23.53 12.45 -51.36
N LEU A 284 -23.15 11.77 -52.44
CA LEU A 284 -23.75 10.53 -52.90
C LEU A 284 -22.80 9.34 -52.71
N PHE A 285 -23.38 8.17 -52.47
CA PHE A 285 -22.69 6.90 -52.47
C PHE A 285 -23.17 6.02 -53.64
N MET A 286 -22.22 5.63 -54.48
CA MET A 286 -22.37 4.66 -55.56
C MET A 286 -22.12 3.25 -55.02
N GLN A 287 -23.04 2.77 -54.19
CA GLN A 287 -22.92 1.45 -53.56
C GLN A 287 -22.79 0.37 -54.64
N GLY A 288 -21.77 -0.48 -54.53
CA GLY A 288 -21.53 -1.62 -55.42
C GLY A 288 -20.75 -1.30 -56.69
N SER A 289 -20.36 -0.04 -56.93
CA SER A 289 -19.49 0.33 -58.05
C SER A 289 -18.16 0.88 -57.57
N THR A 290 -17.05 0.38 -58.14
CA THR A 290 -15.70 0.92 -57.96
C THR A 290 -15.19 1.67 -59.20
N GLU A 291 -16.06 1.83 -60.19
CA GLU A 291 -15.79 2.57 -61.42
C GLU A 291 -16.98 3.44 -61.82
N ALA A 292 -16.69 4.60 -62.42
CA ALA A 292 -17.71 5.51 -62.94
C ALA A 292 -17.12 6.47 -63.98
N ARG A 293 -17.97 6.91 -64.90
CA ARG A 293 -17.70 8.11 -65.70
C ARG A 293 -18.22 9.33 -64.96
N ILE A 294 -17.32 10.20 -64.54
CA ILE A 294 -17.65 11.46 -63.88
C ILE A 294 -17.80 12.53 -64.94
N SER A 295 -18.82 13.38 -64.79
CA SER A 295 -19.07 14.52 -65.69
C SER A 295 -19.46 15.75 -64.88
N MET A 296 -19.03 16.92 -65.33
CA MET A 296 -19.40 18.20 -64.73
C MET A 296 -19.55 19.27 -65.79
N GLN A 297 -20.45 20.22 -65.55
CA GLN A 297 -20.61 21.42 -66.34
C GLN A 297 -20.26 22.61 -65.47
N GLY A 298 -19.31 23.43 -65.91
CA GLY A 298 -19.00 24.69 -65.23
C GLY A 298 -19.56 25.89 -65.96
N ARG A 299 -19.96 26.90 -65.17
CA ARG A 299 -20.24 28.29 -65.59
C ARG A 299 -19.43 29.25 -64.69
N GLY A 300 -18.24 28.78 -64.36
CA GLY A 300 -17.36 29.22 -63.29
C GLY A 300 -16.34 28.12 -63.08
N TYR A 301 -15.80 28.02 -61.87
CA TYR A 301 -15.10 26.81 -61.45
C TYR A 301 -16.12 25.84 -60.89
N SER A 302 -16.11 24.62 -61.40
CA SER A 302 -16.89 23.53 -60.83
C SER A 302 -15.94 22.41 -60.50
N ALA A 303 -16.14 21.83 -59.34
CA ALA A 303 -15.30 20.77 -58.83
C ALA A 303 -16.14 19.64 -58.25
N VAL A 304 -15.60 18.44 -58.37
CA VAL A 304 -16.15 17.23 -57.78
C VAL A 304 -15.15 16.70 -56.76
N ALA A 305 -15.63 16.26 -55.60
CA ALA A 305 -14.82 15.48 -54.67
C ALA A 305 -15.23 14.01 -54.75
N LEU A 306 -14.25 13.13 -54.65
CA LEU A 306 -14.45 11.69 -54.78
C LEU A 306 -13.81 10.99 -53.59
N GLY A 307 -14.47 9.93 -53.12
CA GLY A 307 -14.01 9.16 -51.96
C GLY A 307 -14.34 7.68 -52.09
N LEU A 308 -13.92 6.93 -51.09
CA LEU A 308 -14.15 5.50 -50.94
C LEU A 308 -14.72 5.27 -49.54
N VAL A 309 -15.71 4.38 -49.42
CA VAL A 309 -16.12 3.88 -48.11
C VAL A 309 -15.18 2.75 -47.72
N VAL A 310 -14.42 2.96 -46.65
CA VAL A 310 -13.43 2.02 -46.13
C VAL A 310 -13.61 1.94 -44.61
N GLY A 311 -14.53 1.05 -44.18
CA GLY A 311 -14.77 0.79 -42.77
C GLY A 311 -13.56 0.12 -42.14
N THR A 312 -13.09 0.65 -41.02
CA THR A 312 -11.99 0.10 -40.24
C THR A 312 -12.33 0.29 -38.80
N ASP A 313 -12.40 -0.82 -38.10
CA ASP A 313 -12.50 -0.87 -36.66
C ASP A 313 -11.07 -1.05 -36.09
N PHE A 314 -10.78 -0.41 -34.96
CA PHE A 314 -9.51 -0.45 -34.25
C PHE A 314 -9.79 -0.75 -32.79
N GLY A 315 -9.07 -1.69 -32.18
CA GLY A 315 -9.16 -1.83 -30.71
C GLY A 315 -8.50 -0.65 -30.02
N ASP A 316 -8.72 -0.43 -28.73
CA ASP A 316 -8.33 0.80 -28.06
C ASP A 316 -7.54 0.58 -26.74
N ALA A 317 -7.16 -0.66 -26.44
CA ALA A 317 -6.32 -0.99 -25.28
C ALA A 317 -5.04 -0.15 -25.26
N PRO A 318 -4.39 0.09 -24.10
CA PRO A 318 -3.25 0.99 -24.01
C PRO A 318 -2.16 0.71 -25.06
N ALA A 319 -1.47 1.77 -25.50
CA ALA A 319 -0.48 1.68 -26.58
C ALA A 319 0.59 0.59 -26.43
N SER A 320 0.90 0.15 -25.20
CA SER A 320 1.82 -0.97 -24.96
C SER A 320 1.35 -2.31 -25.54
N TYR A 321 0.03 -2.53 -25.61
CA TYR A 321 -0.60 -3.75 -26.16
C TYR A 321 -0.54 -3.81 -27.69
N GLY A 322 -0.11 -2.72 -28.32
CA GLY A 322 0.12 -2.64 -29.75
C GLY A 322 -1.16 -2.48 -30.57
N ARG A 323 -0.97 -1.99 -31.80
CA ARG A 323 -2.07 -1.70 -32.70
C ARG A 323 -2.75 -2.95 -33.23
N ALA A 324 -4.08 -2.90 -33.31
CA ALA A 324 -4.90 -3.92 -33.92
C ALA A 324 -6.07 -3.25 -34.62
N SER A 325 -6.41 -3.75 -35.80
CA SER A 325 -7.50 -3.22 -36.60
C SER A 325 -8.14 -4.29 -37.46
N SER A 326 -9.36 -4.06 -37.89
CA SER A 326 -10.09 -4.92 -38.81
C SER A 326 -10.80 -4.08 -39.85
N LEU A 327 -10.52 -4.34 -41.13
CA LEU A 327 -11.33 -3.77 -42.20
C LEU A 327 -12.67 -4.50 -42.23
N PHE A 328 -13.74 -3.78 -42.57
CA PHE A 328 -15.05 -4.41 -42.75
C PHE A 328 -15.82 -3.77 -43.92
N GLN A 329 -16.78 -4.53 -44.44
CA GLN A 329 -17.69 -4.05 -45.47
C GLN A 329 -19.03 -3.72 -44.84
N PRO A 330 -19.35 -2.43 -44.65
CA PRO A 330 -20.62 -2.04 -44.06
C PRO A 330 -21.80 -2.38 -44.97
N THR A 331 -22.93 -2.67 -44.33
CA THR A 331 -24.23 -2.73 -45.01
C THR A 331 -24.90 -1.35 -44.99
N TRP A 332 -25.83 -1.12 -45.90
CA TRP A 332 -26.44 0.21 -46.08
C TRP A 332 -27.96 0.14 -46.20
N THR A 333 -28.65 0.96 -45.39
CA THR A 333 -30.11 1.15 -45.43
C THR A 333 -30.45 2.64 -45.68
N GLY A 334 -31.70 2.97 -46.02
CA GLY A 334 -32.10 4.36 -46.32
C GLY A 334 -31.43 4.97 -47.56
N GLY A 335 -31.57 6.28 -47.81
CA GLY A 335 -30.77 7.00 -48.81
C GLY A 335 -31.13 6.80 -50.27
N ARG A 336 -31.91 5.78 -50.65
CA ARG A 336 -31.94 5.29 -52.04
C ARG A 336 -32.57 6.27 -53.03
N ILE A 337 -31.84 6.56 -54.10
CA ILE A 337 -32.33 7.29 -55.26
C ILE A 337 -32.74 6.29 -56.34
N THR A 338 -34.04 6.15 -56.58
CA THR A 338 -34.60 5.19 -57.56
C THR A 338 -35.26 5.86 -58.77
N ARG A 339 -35.48 7.17 -58.70
CA ARG A 339 -36.05 8.03 -59.73
C ARG A 339 -35.63 9.47 -59.48
N THR A 340 -35.82 10.34 -60.46
CA THR A 340 -35.59 11.78 -60.29
C THR A 340 -36.34 12.31 -59.06
N THR A 341 -35.61 12.91 -58.13
CA THR A 341 -36.12 13.38 -56.84
C THR A 341 -35.29 14.54 -56.31
N ASP A 342 -35.85 15.32 -55.37
CA ASP A 342 -35.04 16.25 -54.58
C ASP A 342 -34.21 15.45 -53.58
N ALA A 343 -32.88 15.60 -53.61
CA ALA A 343 -31.95 14.89 -52.75
C ALA A 343 -32.12 15.26 -51.27
N PHE A 344 -32.58 16.49 -50.97
CA PHE A 344 -32.86 16.94 -49.61
C PHE A 344 -34.17 16.36 -49.04
N ALA A 345 -35.03 15.80 -49.90
CA ALA A 345 -36.25 15.13 -49.51
C ALA A 345 -36.08 13.59 -49.41
N VAL A 346 -34.88 13.07 -49.69
CA VAL A 346 -34.55 11.66 -49.49
C VAL A 346 -34.02 11.48 -48.08
N ASP A 347 -34.56 10.50 -47.35
CA ASP A 347 -34.00 10.10 -46.06
C ASP A 347 -32.52 9.74 -46.24
N GLN A 348 -31.63 10.28 -45.41
CA GLN A 348 -30.20 10.00 -45.54
C GLN A 348 -29.88 8.52 -45.30
N ALA A 349 -28.80 8.03 -45.90
CA ALA A 349 -28.37 6.64 -45.74
C ALA A 349 -27.85 6.37 -44.33
N THR A 350 -28.10 5.17 -43.83
CA THR A 350 -27.52 4.68 -42.57
C THR A 350 -26.55 3.56 -42.90
N MET A 351 -25.31 3.74 -42.44
CA MET A 351 -24.29 2.69 -42.44
C MET A 351 -24.58 1.73 -41.29
N SER A 352 -24.45 0.44 -41.53
CA SER A 352 -24.63 -0.60 -40.51
C SER A 352 -23.50 -1.61 -40.61
N ALA A 353 -23.32 -2.35 -39.52
CA ALA A 353 -22.23 -3.29 -39.37
C ALA A 353 -22.18 -4.37 -40.45
N SER A 354 -21.00 -4.97 -40.61
CA SER A 354 -20.80 -6.16 -41.44
C SER A 354 -21.45 -7.39 -40.81
N ASP A 355 -21.57 -8.47 -41.60
CA ASP A 355 -22.08 -9.74 -41.08
C ASP A 355 -21.07 -10.40 -40.13
N THR A 356 -19.75 -10.26 -40.37
CA THR A 356 -18.69 -10.77 -39.48
C THR A 356 -18.35 -9.71 -38.45
N ARG A 357 -18.85 -9.87 -37.21
CA ARG A 357 -18.68 -8.90 -36.13
C ARG A 357 -18.84 -9.54 -34.74
N LEU A 358 -18.39 -8.86 -33.72
CA LEU A 358 -18.70 -9.13 -32.32
C LEU A 358 -19.99 -8.35 -31.97
N GLY A 359 -20.65 -8.81 -30.90
CA GLY A 359 -21.91 -8.25 -30.39
C GLY A 359 -22.94 -7.74 -31.43
N ALA A 360 -23.46 -6.53 -31.23
CA ALA A 360 -24.52 -5.95 -32.04
C ALA A 360 -24.04 -4.84 -32.98
N GLY A 361 -23.09 -4.03 -32.53
CA GLY A 361 -22.50 -2.90 -33.25
C GLY A 361 -21.23 -3.23 -34.01
N ILE A 362 -20.78 -2.29 -34.83
CA ILE A 362 -19.37 -2.04 -35.19
C ILE A 362 -19.37 -0.59 -35.66
N ASP A 363 -18.43 0.22 -35.24
CA ASP A 363 -18.22 1.52 -35.85
C ASP A 363 -16.92 1.58 -36.65
N SER A 364 -16.55 2.77 -37.12
CA SER A 364 -15.41 2.92 -38.01
C SER A 364 -14.61 4.13 -37.57
N GLU A 365 -13.31 3.96 -37.46
CA GLU A 365 -12.39 4.99 -37.02
C GLU A 365 -11.34 5.27 -38.10
N GLY A 366 -10.94 6.54 -38.20
CA GLY A 366 -9.83 6.92 -39.05
C GLY A 366 -8.47 6.42 -38.54
N ASP A 367 -8.35 6.24 -37.21
CA ASP A 367 -7.12 5.86 -36.50
C ASP A 367 -7.43 5.34 -35.08
N GLN A 368 -6.56 4.49 -34.55
CA GLN A 368 -6.67 3.86 -33.22
C GLN A 368 -6.68 4.87 -32.06
N LYS A 369 -7.59 4.69 -31.10
CA LYS A 369 -7.82 5.60 -29.96
C LYS A 369 -7.37 5.03 -28.62
N PHE A 370 -6.07 4.73 -28.47
CA PHE A 370 -5.53 4.18 -27.23
C PHE A 370 -6.01 4.89 -25.95
N SER A 371 -6.52 4.11 -25.00
CA SER A 371 -7.03 4.61 -23.71
C SER A 371 -6.53 3.74 -22.55
N THR A 372 -6.65 4.23 -21.31
CA THR A 372 -6.38 3.41 -20.11
C THR A 372 -7.60 2.61 -19.66
N GLY A 373 -8.78 2.94 -20.17
CA GLY A 373 -10.03 2.26 -19.84
C GLY A 373 -10.39 1.13 -20.80
N ALA A 374 -9.71 1.06 -21.95
CA ALA A 374 -10.26 0.42 -23.14
C ALA A 374 -11.68 0.96 -23.44
N ASN A 375 -11.75 2.27 -23.64
CA ASN A 375 -12.98 3.04 -23.88
C ASN A 375 -12.78 4.30 -24.76
N GLY A 376 -11.72 4.33 -25.58
CA GLY A 376 -11.20 5.52 -26.25
C GLY A 376 -11.96 5.91 -27.51
N ASP A 377 -12.49 4.91 -28.20
CA ASP A 377 -13.38 4.95 -29.35
C ASP A 377 -14.85 5.08 -28.97
N ASP A 378 -15.28 4.71 -27.75
CA ASP A 378 -16.65 4.94 -27.25
C ASP A 378 -17.07 6.41 -27.36
N TYR A 379 -16.10 7.32 -27.25
CA TYR A 379 -16.34 8.76 -27.31
C TYR A 379 -16.46 9.30 -28.74
N SER A 380 -16.19 8.49 -29.75
CA SER A 380 -16.18 8.83 -31.17
C SER A 380 -17.13 7.99 -32.03
N GLY A 381 -18.24 7.51 -31.47
CA GLY A 381 -19.25 6.83 -32.29
C GLY A 381 -20.24 6.01 -31.47
N ILE A 382 -20.30 4.71 -31.75
CA ILE A 382 -21.11 3.73 -31.00
C ILE A 382 -20.11 2.94 -30.16
N ASP A 383 -20.34 2.87 -28.84
CA ASP A 383 -19.72 1.88 -27.94
C ASP A 383 -20.05 0.48 -28.48
N ASP A 384 -19.07 -0.11 -29.17
CA ASP A 384 -19.16 -1.40 -29.87
C ASP A 384 -18.46 -2.52 -29.10
N GLU A 385 -17.96 -2.26 -27.89
CA GLU A 385 -17.53 -3.22 -26.86
C GLU A 385 -18.72 -4.00 -26.25
N ASP A 386 -19.59 -4.53 -27.09
CA ASP A 386 -20.83 -5.21 -26.71
C ASP A 386 -20.79 -6.74 -26.98
N GLY A 387 -19.66 -7.24 -27.49
CA GLY A 387 -19.38 -8.65 -27.69
C GLY A 387 -19.09 -9.44 -26.41
N VAL A 388 -18.61 -8.81 -25.33
CA VAL A 388 -18.20 -9.50 -24.10
C VAL A 388 -18.89 -8.91 -22.87
N ALA A 389 -19.65 -9.75 -22.16
CA ALA A 389 -20.11 -9.43 -20.82
C ALA A 389 -19.10 -9.95 -19.76
N LEU A 390 -18.33 -9.04 -19.16
CA LEU A 390 -17.40 -9.37 -18.10
C LEU A 390 -18.11 -9.67 -16.76
N PRO A 391 -17.57 -10.58 -15.92
CA PRO A 391 -18.11 -10.79 -14.58
C PRO A 391 -17.99 -9.54 -13.70
N ALA A 392 -19.03 -9.20 -12.95
CA ALA A 392 -19.06 -8.00 -12.11
C ALA A 392 -17.98 -7.97 -10.99
N GLY A 393 -17.50 -9.14 -10.56
CA GLY A 393 -16.41 -9.28 -9.58
C GLY A 393 -15.02 -9.39 -10.20
N GLY A 394 -14.90 -9.33 -11.53
CA GLY A 394 -13.68 -9.69 -12.25
C GLY A 394 -13.53 -11.20 -12.46
N ILE A 395 -12.42 -11.59 -13.08
CA ILE A 395 -12.04 -12.96 -13.38
C ILE A 395 -11.41 -13.58 -12.14
N GLU A 396 -12.16 -14.43 -11.44
CA GLU A 396 -11.63 -15.28 -10.37
C GLU A 396 -11.00 -16.54 -10.96
N THR A 397 -9.70 -16.73 -10.76
CA THR A 397 -8.96 -17.86 -11.31
C THR A 397 -7.71 -18.20 -10.50
N GLU A 398 -6.88 -19.12 -10.99
CA GLU A 398 -5.67 -19.58 -10.31
C GLU A 398 -4.60 -19.99 -11.34
N PRO A 399 -3.31 -20.00 -10.97
CA PRO A 399 -2.26 -20.52 -11.84
C PRO A 399 -2.58 -21.96 -12.30
N GLY A 400 -2.53 -22.20 -13.61
CA GLY A 400 -2.88 -23.49 -14.24
C GLY A 400 -4.39 -23.79 -14.32
N GLY A 401 -5.23 -22.90 -13.81
CA GLY A 401 -6.69 -23.01 -13.86
C GLY A 401 -7.24 -22.91 -15.29
N SER A 402 -8.52 -23.24 -15.45
CA SER A 402 -9.23 -23.07 -16.71
C SER A 402 -10.21 -21.90 -16.59
N TYR A 403 -10.10 -20.93 -17.48
CA TYR A 403 -11.06 -19.82 -17.59
C TYR A 403 -11.79 -19.89 -18.93
N THR A 404 -13.09 -19.56 -18.91
CA THR A 404 -13.91 -19.49 -20.13
C THR A 404 -14.75 -18.24 -20.15
N GLN A 405 -14.83 -17.59 -21.32
CA GLN A 405 -15.66 -16.42 -21.55
C GLN A 405 -16.58 -16.69 -22.73
N GLN A 406 -17.87 -16.39 -22.56
CA GLN A 406 -18.81 -16.38 -23.66
C GLN A 406 -18.74 -15.04 -24.39
N VAL A 407 -18.70 -15.09 -25.71
CA VAL A 407 -18.67 -13.92 -26.58
C VAL A 407 -19.88 -13.95 -27.52
N SER A 408 -20.55 -12.81 -27.66
CA SER A 408 -21.59 -12.55 -28.64
C SER A 408 -20.94 -12.26 -29.98
N CYS A 409 -21.48 -12.82 -31.06
CA CYS A 409 -20.89 -12.65 -32.39
C CYS A 409 -21.93 -12.87 -33.48
N THR A 410 -21.64 -12.39 -34.69
CA THR A 410 -22.43 -12.65 -35.89
C THR A 410 -21.52 -13.08 -37.05
N GLY A 411 -22.09 -13.87 -37.96
CA GLY A 411 -21.50 -14.16 -39.27
C GLY A 411 -20.40 -15.22 -39.30
N PRO A 412 -19.82 -15.44 -40.49
CA PRO A 412 -18.72 -16.37 -40.66
C PRO A 412 -17.44 -15.76 -40.09
N GLY A 413 -16.62 -16.58 -39.44
CA GLY A 413 -15.31 -16.12 -38.97
C GLY A 413 -14.72 -17.02 -37.90
N ARG A 414 -13.46 -16.74 -37.58
CA ARG A 414 -12.76 -17.26 -36.41
C ARG A 414 -12.62 -16.15 -35.39
N ILE A 415 -12.83 -16.51 -34.14
CA ILE A 415 -12.80 -15.65 -32.97
C ILE A 415 -11.69 -16.16 -32.04
N ALA A 416 -10.89 -15.26 -31.50
CA ALA A 416 -9.99 -15.55 -30.40
C ALA A 416 -9.91 -14.35 -29.46
N GLY A 417 -9.51 -14.60 -28.23
CA GLY A 417 -9.23 -13.53 -27.27
C GLY A 417 -7.88 -13.71 -26.58
N TRP A 418 -7.32 -12.61 -26.10
CA TRP A 418 -6.05 -12.54 -25.39
C TRP A 418 -6.25 -11.84 -24.06
N VAL A 419 -5.86 -12.46 -22.96
CA VAL A 419 -5.89 -11.86 -21.62
C VAL A 419 -4.46 -11.71 -21.13
N ASP A 420 -4.04 -10.49 -20.76
CA ASP A 420 -2.71 -10.23 -20.19
C ASP A 420 -2.65 -10.71 -18.73
N TRP A 421 -2.47 -12.01 -18.55
CA TRP A 421 -2.53 -12.65 -17.25
C TRP A 421 -1.41 -12.16 -16.33
N ASN A 422 -0.23 -11.87 -16.87
CA ASN A 422 0.95 -11.48 -16.09
C ASN A 422 1.14 -9.94 -15.98
N ARG A 423 0.22 -9.16 -16.55
CA ARG A 423 0.20 -7.69 -16.55
C ARG A 423 1.52 -7.09 -17.05
N ASN A 424 2.12 -7.69 -18.08
CA ASN A 424 3.40 -7.23 -18.64
C ASN A 424 3.24 -6.14 -19.71
N GLY A 425 2.01 -5.79 -20.06
CA GLY A 425 1.69 -4.73 -21.00
C GLY A 425 1.68 -5.16 -22.46
N ARG A 426 1.71 -6.46 -22.77
CA ARG A 426 1.58 -7.02 -24.12
C ARG A 426 0.79 -8.33 -24.09
N PHE A 427 0.24 -8.73 -25.24
CA PHE A 427 -0.41 -10.02 -25.39
C PHE A 427 0.56 -11.11 -25.89
N ASP A 428 0.86 -12.10 -25.05
CA ASP A 428 1.75 -13.22 -25.34
C ASP A 428 1.02 -14.36 -26.08
N GLU A 429 1.27 -14.48 -27.38
CA GLU A 429 0.60 -15.44 -28.28
C GLU A 429 0.63 -16.92 -27.84
N SER A 430 1.62 -17.34 -27.05
CA SER A 430 1.79 -18.73 -26.60
C SER A 430 1.02 -19.08 -25.33
N THR A 431 0.72 -18.10 -24.50
CA THR A 431 0.23 -18.29 -23.12
C THR A 431 -1.11 -17.60 -22.89
N GLU A 432 -1.41 -16.54 -23.63
CA GLU A 432 -2.54 -15.65 -23.36
C GLU A 432 -3.64 -15.75 -24.42
N LYS A 433 -3.33 -16.32 -25.58
CA LYS A 433 -4.30 -16.52 -26.66
C LYS A 433 -5.23 -17.70 -26.37
N SER A 434 -6.54 -17.50 -26.50
CA SER A 434 -7.52 -18.57 -26.49
C SER A 434 -7.39 -19.46 -27.72
N ALA A 435 -7.92 -20.68 -27.65
CA ALA A 435 -8.12 -21.44 -28.88
C ALA A 435 -9.10 -20.72 -29.81
N GLU A 436 -8.84 -20.74 -31.13
CA GLU A 436 -9.74 -20.13 -32.11
C GLU A 436 -11.08 -20.89 -32.15
N ARG A 437 -12.19 -20.14 -32.28
CA ARG A 437 -13.56 -20.66 -32.33
C ARG A 437 -14.33 -20.05 -33.49
N SER A 438 -15.38 -20.70 -33.96
CA SER A 438 -16.31 -20.10 -34.91
C SER A 438 -17.54 -19.59 -34.19
N CYS A 439 -18.14 -18.52 -34.74
CA CYS A 439 -19.44 -18.07 -34.26
C CYS A 439 -20.50 -19.16 -34.50
N SER A 440 -21.25 -19.52 -33.47
CA SER A 440 -22.31 -20.52 -33.58
C SER A 440 -23.54 -19.96 -34.29
N ALA A 441 -24.43 -20.84 -34.74
CA ALA A 441 -25.72 -20.44 -35.33
C ALA A 441 -26.64 -19.68 -34.35
N SER A 442 -26.37 -19.77 -33.03
CA SER A 442 -27.05 -18.99 -32.00
C SER A 442 -26.43 -17.61 -31.74
N GLY A 443 -25.40 -17.22 -32.49
CA GLY A 443 -24.75 -15.91 -32.35
C GLY A 443 -23.80 -15.82 -31.17
N SER A 444 -23.10 -16.90 -30.83
CA SER A 444 -22.15 -16.92 -29.72
C SER A 444 -20.98 -17.88 -29.93
N ALA A 445 -19.87 -17.64 -29.24
CA ALA A 445 -18.75 -18.56 -29.09
C ALA A 445 -18.28 -18.63 -27.64
N THR A 446 -17.63 -19.73 -27.26
CA THR A 446 -17.01 -19.87 -25.93
C THR A 446 -15.50 -19.96 -26.09
N LEU A 447 -14.82 -18.90 -25.65
CA LEU A 447 -13.38 -18.83 -25.58
C LEU A 447 -12.90 -19.52 -24.30
N SER A 448 -11.72 -20.12 -24.35
CA SER A 448 -11.16 -20.88 -23.23
C SER A 448 -9.66 -20.70 -23.16
N TRP A 449 -9.15 -20.50 -21.95
CA TRP A 449 -7.75 -20.34 -21.62
C TRP A 449 -7.33 -21.32 -20.54
N THR A 450 -6.10 -21.80 -20.63
CA THR A 450 -5.37 -22.30 -19.46
C THR A 450 -4.59 -21.12 -18.90
N VAL A 451 -4.86 -20.75 -17.66
CA VAL A 451 -4.23 -19.61 -17.02
C VAL A 451 -2.74 -19.91 -16.79
N PRO A 452 -1.82 -19.05 -17.28
CA PRO A 452 -0.38 -19.23 -17.11
C PRO A 452 0.06 -19.26 -15.65
N ASP A 453 1.24 -19.85 -15.41
CA ASP A 453 1.82 -19.95 -14.07
C ASP A 453 2.34 -18.60 -13.54
N ASP A 454 2.63 -17.65 -14.43
CA ASP A 454 3.08 -16.29 -14.13
C ASP A 454 1.92 -15.28 -14.04
N VAL A 455 0.67 -15.77 -13.95
CA VAL A 455 -0.50 -14.91 -13.70
C VAL A 455 -0.29 -14.06 -12.45
N VAL A 456 -0.69 -12.80 -12.53
CA VAL A 456 -0.65 -11.85 -11.41
C VAL A 456 -2.03 -11.32 -11.09
N ARG A 457 -2.20 -10.93 -9.84
CA ARG A 457 -3.36 -10.15 -9.40
C ARG A 457 -3.37 -8.79 -10.12
N SER A 458 -4.51 -8.45 -10.71
CA SER A 458 -4.75 -7.17 -11.37
C SER A 458 -6.16 -6.69 -11.04
N VAL A 459 -6.32 -5.82 -10.05
CA VAL A 459 -7.61 -5.22 -9.69
C VAL A 459 -7.53 -3.70 -9.83
N ALA A 460 -8.43 -3.09 -10.61
CA ALA A 460 -8.39 -1.67 -10.95
C ALA A 460 -8.44 -0.77 -9.69
N ASP A 461 -9.31 -1.10 -8.73
CA ASP A 461 -9.42 -0.37 -7.45
C ASP A 461 -8.17 -0.48 -6.57
N GLU A 462 -7.27 -1.42 -6.89
CA GLU A 462 -5.97 -1.60 -6.22
C GLU A 462 -4.82 -0.97 -7.03
N GLY A 463 -5.14 -0.19 -8.08
CA GLY A 463 -4.17 0.48 -8.94
C GLY A 463 -3.52 -0.43 -9.99
N ALA A 464 -4.17 -1.54 -10.34
CA ALA A 464 -3.65 -2.56 -11.23
C ALA A 464 -4.69 -3.05 -12.23
N THR A 465 -4.62 -2.65 -13.48
CA THR A 465 -5.57 -3.10 -14.53
C THR A 465 -4.87 -4.04 -15.51
N SER A 466 -5.56 -5.09 -15.92
CA SER A 466 -5.18 -5.93 -17.08
C SER A 466 -6.22 -5.75 -18.19
N TYR A 467 -5.98 -6.32 -19.36
CA TYR A 467 -6.82 -6.15 -20.54
C TYR A 467 -7.14 -7.48 -21.21
N LEU A 468 -8.33 -7.53 -21.83
CA LEU A 468 -8.78 -8.57 -22.73
C LEU A 468 -8.96 -7.94 -24.12
N ARG A 469 -8.34 -8.52 -25.14
CA ARG A 469 -8.66 -8.22 -26.54
C ARG A 469 -9.47 -9.37 -27.13
N VAL A 470 -10.57 -9.11 -27.81
CA VAL A 470 -11.30 -10.11 -28.60
C VAL A 470 -11.31 -9.70 -30.05
N ARG A 471 -11.04 -10.64 -30.95
CA ARG A 471 -11.02 -10.38 -32.39
C ARG A 471 -11.81 -11.43 -33.13
N ILE A 472 -12.52 -11.00 -34.18
CA ILE A 472 -13.16 -11.88 -35.17
C ILE A 472 -12.64 -11.58 -36.57
N THR A 473 -12.47 -12.58 -37.42
CA THR A 473 -12.18 -12.38 -38.85
C THR A 473 -12.57 -13.58 -39.70
N ASN A 474 -12.83 -13.35 -40.99
CA ASN A 474 -12.99 -14.39 -42.00
C ASN A 474 -11.71 -14.60 -42.85
N ASP A 475 -10.64 -13.85 -42.58
CA ASP A 475 -9.36 -13.97 -43.28
C ASP A 475 -8.73 -15.36 -43.08
N ALA A 476 -7.95 -15.87 -44.03
CA ALA A 476 -7.23 -17.12 -43.87
C ALA A 476 -5.98 -16.95 -42.97
N GLY A 477 -5.59 -18.01 -42.24
CA GLY A 477 -4.38 -18.02 -41.41
C GLY A 477 -4.63 -17.85 -39.90
N PRO A 478 -3.59 -17.82 -39.06
CA PRO A 478 -3.75 -17.65 -37.62
C PRO A 478 -4.13 -16.21 -37.26
N LEU A 479 -5.10 -16.04 -36.35
CA LEU A 479 -5.43 -14.72 -35.79
C LEU A 479 -4.35 -14.27 -34.81
N ARG A 480 -4.10 -12.96 -34.70
CA ARG A 480 -3.05 -12.38 -33.84
C ARG A 480 -3.63 -11.26 -32.98
N ALA A 481 -3.02 -10.99 -31.82
CA ALA A 481 -3.44 -9.90 -30.95
C ALA A 481 -3.23 -8.52 -31.57
N THR A 482 -2.21 -8.39 -32.44
CA THR A 482 -1.84 -7.15 -33.11
C THR A 482 -1.88 -7.31 -34.63
N GLY A 483 -1.85 -6.18 -35.32
CA GLY A 483 -1.93 -6.09 -36.77
C GLY A 483 -3.36 -6.12 -37.31
N ASN A 484 -3.48 -6.16 -38.62
CA ASN A 484 -4.72 -5.89 -39.35
C ASN A 484 -5.31 -7.16 -39.98
N THR A 485 -6.63 -7.23 -40.02
CA THR A 485 -7.41 -8.18 -40.82
C THR A 485 -8.19 -7.46 -41.91
N ARG A 486 -8.54 -8.15 -43.00
CA ARG A 486 -9.35 -7.60 -44.09
C ARG A 486 -10.86 -7.70 -43.84
N THR A 487 -11.24 -8.41 -42.79
CA THR A 487 -12.62 -8.65 -42.37
C THR A 487 -12.71 -8.74 -40.86
N GLY A 488 -13.82 -8.31 -40.29
CA GLY A 488 -14.19 -8.54 -38.90
C GLY A 488 -13.97 -7.31 -38.01
N GLU A 489 -13.57 -7.56 -36.77
CA GLU A 489 -13.61 -6.57 -35.68
C GLU A 489 -12.59 -6.87 -34.56
N VAL A 490 -12.28 -5.86 -33.75
CA VAL A 490 -11.38 -5.84 -32.60
C VAL A 490 -12.05 -5.08 -31.45
N GLU A 491 -12.46 -5.79 -30.39
CA GLU A 491 -12.91 -5.17 -29.15
C GLU A 491 -11.84 -5.32 -28.06
N ASP A 492 -11.67 -4.31 -27.23
CA ASP A 492 -10.77 -4.30 -26.08
C ASP A 492 -11.54 -4.04 -24.79
N TYR A 493 -11.08 -4.62 -23.68
CA TYR A 493 -11.76 -4.52 -22.39
C TYR A 493 -10.75 -4.41 -21.26
N ALA A 494 -10.95 -3.46 -20.35
CA ALA A 494 -10.28 -3.49 -19.05
C ALA A 494 -10.86 -4.65 -18.20
N VAL A 495 -9.98 -5.48 -17.64
CA VAL A 495 -10.36 -6.65 -16.84
C VAL A 495 -9.67 -6.67 -15.48
N ASP A 496 -10.45 -7.02 -14.47
CA ASP A 496 -9.95 -7.41 -13.15
C ASP A 496 -9.62 -8.91 -13.16
N VAL A 497 -8.43 -9.28 -12.69
CA VAL A 497 -7.95 -10.65 -12.50
C VAL A 497 -7.63 -10.87 -11.04
N ARG A 498 -8.39 -11.79 -10.42
CA ARG A 498 -8.32 -12.20 -9.03
C ARG A 498 -7.73 -13.60 -8.95
N VAL A 499 -6.60 -13.73 -8.27
CA VAL A 499 -5.90 -15.01 -8.07
C VAL A 499 -5.50 -15.15 -6.61
N PRO A 500 -5.46 -16.39 -6.05
CA PRO A 500 -5.07 -16.58 -4.66
C PRO A 500 -3.69 -16.05 -4.37
N THR A 501 -3.59 -15.20 -3.35
CA THR A 501 -2.30 -14.71 -2.85
C THR A 501 -2.10 -15.06 -1.38
N LEU A 502 -0.87 -15.33 -1.00
CA LEU A 502 -0.46 -15.51 0.40
C LEU A 502 0.58 -14.46 0.79
N ARG A 503 0.36 -13.85 1.96
CA ARG A 503 1.30 -12.95 2.64
C ARG A 503 1.47 -13.40 4.08
N LEU A 504 2.70 -13.35 4.59
CA LEU A 504 2.99 -13.58 6.00
C LEU A 504 3.40 -12.26 6.65
N VAL A 505 2.98 -12.07 7.90
CA VAL A 505 3.32 -10.93 8.72
C VAL A 505 3.71 -11.42 10.11
N LYS A 506 4.78 -10.87 10.66
CA LYS A 506 5.20 -11.12 12.02
C LYS A 506 4.63 -10.03 12.90
N ASP A 507 3.95 -10.45 13.95
CA ASP A 507 3.59 -9.59 15.06
C ASP A 507 4.39 -9.98 16.32
N VAL A 508 4.73 -8.98 17.12
CA VAL A 508 5.49 -9.14 18.35
C VAL A 508 4.69 -8.49 19.47
N ASP A 509 4.07 -9.32 20.28
CA ASP A 509 3.36 -8.89 21.48
C ASP A 509 4.39 -8.62 22.60
N ALA A 510 4.62 -7.33 22.82
CA ALA A 510 5.52 -6.81 23.82
C ALA A 510 4.81 -6.48 25.15
N ALA A 511 3.62 -7.04 25.43
CA ALA A 511 2.87 -6.75 26.65
C ALA A 511 3.68 -6.94 27.95
N HIS A 512 4.63 -7.88 27.96
CA HIS A 512 5.49 -8.16 29.11
C HIS A 512 6.85 -7.44 29.09
N VAL A 513 7.05 -6.49 28.16
CA VAL A 513 8.30 -5.73 28.03
C VAL A 513 8.09 -4.32 28.55
N ALA A 514 8.59 -4.00 29.74
CA ALA A 514 8.41 -2.66 30.32
C ALA A 514 9.56 -1.68 29.99
N ASP A 515 10.78 -2.03 30.40
CA ASP A 515 11.94 -1.12 30.34
C ASP A 515 12.94 -1.44 29.21
N ASP A 516 12.71 -2.52 28.46
CA ASP A 516 13.61 -2.98 27.39
C ASP A 516 13.02 -2.73 25.99
N GLN A 517 13.86 -2.80 24.97
CA GLN A 517 13.42 -2.71 23.59
C GLN A 517 13.00 -4.11 23.09
N PRO A 518 11.71 -4.33 22.76
CA PRO A 518 11.27 -5.60 22.20
C PRO A 518 11.98 -5.89 20.87
N LEU A 519 12.10 -7.16 20.53
CA LEU A 519 12.64 -7.56 19.24
C LEU A 519 11.77 -7.00 18.12
N ALA A 520 12.42 -6.50 17.07
CA ALA A 520 11.71 -6.08 15.88
C ALA A 520 11.14 -7.31 15.16
N PRO A 521 9.98 -7.21 14.49
CA PRO A 521 9.42 -8.29 13.66
C PRO A 521 10.44 -8.89 12.67
N ASP A 522 11.33 -8.06 12.10
CA ASP A 522 12.39 -8.46 11.17
C ASP A 522 13.48 -9.35 11.79
N SER A 523 13.42 -9.63 13.09
CA SER A 523 14.28 -10.63 13.75
C SER A 523 13.84 -12.08 13.43
N TRP A 524 12.63 -12.25 12.89
CA TRP A 524 12.09 -13.54 12.48
C TRP A 524 12.03 -13.67 10.96
N THR A 525 12.50 -14.82 10.48
CA THR A 525 12.27 -15.29 9.11
C THR A 525 10.95 -16.05 9.09
N LEU A 526 10.01 -15.58 8.29
CA LEU A 526 8.74 -16.26 8.02
C LEU A 526 8.86 -17.05 6.73
N THR A 527 8.28 -18.24 6.70
CA THR A 527 8.28 -19.11 5.51
C THR A 527 6.92 -19.76 5.34
N ALA A 528 6.40 -19.81 4.10
CA ALA A 528 5.31 -20.70 3.75
C ALA A 528 5.83 -21.79 2.81
N ALA A 529 5.56 -23.05 3.16
CA ALA A 529 5.94 -24.21 2.37
C ALA A 529 4.72 -25.02 1.92
N ALA A 530 4.78 -25.55 0.70
CA ALA A 530 3.81 -26.49 0.14
C ALA A 530 4.56 -27.74 -0.35
N ASP A 531 4.03 -28.94 -0.07
CA ASP A 531 4.66 -30.23 -0.42
C ASP A 531 6.14 -30.34 -0.01
N GLY A 532 6.50 -29.74 1.13
CA GLY A 532 7.87 -29.75 1.67
C GLY A 532 8.86 -28.84 0.93
N ARG A 533 8.37 -27.86 0.15
CA ARG A 533 9.19 -26.85 -0.53
C ARG A 533 8.72 -25.46 -0.16
N ASP A 534 9.67 -24.58 0.11
CA ASP A 534 9.39 -23.17 0.37
C ASP A 534 8.80 -22.51 -0.88
N VAL A 535 7.65 -21.86 -0.70
CA VAL A 535 6.94 -21.12 -1.75
C VAL A 535 7.25 -19.64 -1.63
N LEU A 536 7.33 -19.12 -0.40
CA LEU A 536 7.71 -17.74 -0.12
C LEU A 536 8.38 -17.63 1.26
N SER A 537 9.29 -16.68 1.40
CA SER A 537 10.00 -16.41 2.66
C SER A 537 10.44 -14.94 2.75
N GLY A 538 10.58 -14.42 3.97
CA GLY A 538 10.96 -13.03 4.22
C GLY A 538 11.17 -12.73 5.70
N GLN A 539 11.92 -11.67 6.00
CA GLN A 539 12.15 -11.19 7.37
C GLN A 539 11.01 -10.27 7.79
N GLY A 540 10.35 -10.58 8.91
CA GLY A 540 9.26 -9.81 9.52
C GLY A 540 7.97 -9.73 8.71
N SER A 541 8.05 -9.74 7.39
CA SER A 541 6.91 -9.91 6.49
C SER A 541 7.37 -10.42 5.14
N THR A 542 6.42 -10.87 4.33
CA THR A 542 6.66 -11.29 2.96
C THR A 542 5.92 -10.40 1.98
N ALA A 543 6.39 -10.37 0.73
CA ALA A 543 5.61 -9.79 -0.35
C ALA A 543 4.35 -10.64 -0.57
N GLU A 544 3.27 -9.99 -0.97
CA GLU A 544 2.09 -10.70 -1.45
C GLU A 544 2.47 -11.53 -2.69
N THR A 545 2.33 -12.85 -2.58
CA THR A 545 2.81 -13.79 -3.58
C THR A 545 1.64 -14.61 -4.10
N VAL A 546 1.49 -14.70 -5.43
CA VAL A 546 0.50 -15.58 -6.06
C VAL A 546 0.83 -17.03 -5.75
N VAL A 547 -0.17 -17.77 -5.30
CA VAL A 547 -0.04 -19.16 -4.89
C VAL A 547 -1.14 -20.01 -5.51
N ARG A 548 -0.92 -21.33 -5.60
CA ARG A 548 -1.98 -22.25 -6.01
C ARG A 548 -2.87 -22.60 -4.82
N PRO A 549 -4.15 -22.90 -5.02
CA PRO A 549 -4.94 -23.51 -3.96
C PRO A 549 -4.29 -24.81 -3.49
N GLY A 550 -4.38 -25.05 -2.18
CA GLY A 550 -3.69 -26.16 -1.55
C GLY A 550 -3.38 -25.87 -0.09
N ARG A 551 -2.73 -26.84 0.55
CA ARG A 551 -2.28 -26.73 1.93
C ARG A 551 -0.91 -26.10 2.01
N TYR A 552 -0.77 -25.09 2.87
CA TYR A 552 0.49 -24.44 3.19
C TYR A 552 0.83 -24.66 4.65
N THR A 553 2.11 -24.90 4.94
CA THR A 553 2.66 -24.82 6.31
C THR A 553 3.37 -23.50 6.42
N VAL A 554 2.88 -22.62 7.29
CA VAL A 554 3.48 -21.32 7.61
C VAL A 554 4.26 -21.46 8.90
N THR A 555 5.52 -21.07 8.89
CA THR A 555 6.43 -21.20 10.04
C THR A 555 7.25 -19.95 10.24
N GLU A 556 7.85 -19.85 11.42
CA GLU A 556 8.85 -18.84 11.74
C GLU A 556 10.14 -19.47 12.27
N SER A 557 11.23 -18.74 12.12
CA SER A 557 12.53 -19.06 12.72
C SER A 557 13.29 -17.78 13.01
N SER A 558 14.20 -17.79 13.99
CA SER A 558 15.05 -16.66 14.32
C SER A 558 16.46 -17.15 14.63
N ASP A 559 17.46 -16.48 14.03
CA ASP A 559 18.86 -16.64 14.41
C ASP A 559 19.27 -15.68 15.55
N ASP A 560 18.41 -14.73 15.92
CA ASP A 560 18.64 -13.87 17.07
C ASP A 560 18.43 -14.68 18.36
N PRO A 561 19.47 -14.85 19.20
CA PRO A 561 19.38 -15.63 20.44
C PRO A 561 18.36 -15.06 21.43
N ARG A 562 18.02 -13.76 21.35
CA ARG A 562 17.00 -13.13 22.20
C ARG A 562 15.60 -13.69 21.92
N ALA A 563 15.37 -14.29 20.75
CA ALA A 563 14.07 -14.86 20.38
C ALA A 563 13.64 -16.03 21.28
N GLN A 564 14.57 -16.69 21.99
CA GLN A 564 14.24 -17.71 23.00
C GLN A 564 13.38 -17.18 24.15
N ALA A 565 13.37 -15.85 24.34
CA ALA A 565 12.57 -15.17 25.33
C ALA A 565 11.15 -14.87 24.84
N TYR A 566 10.79 -15.29 23.63
CA TYR A 566 9.46 -15.17 23.05
C TYR A 566 8.87 -16.55 22.75
N GLU A 567 7.55 -16.63 22.71
CA GLU A 567 6.81 -17.84 22.38
C GLU A 567 5.73 -17.52 21.32
N LEU A 568 5.61 -18.40 20.32
CA LEU A 568 4.58 -18.28 19.29
C LEU A 568 3.23 -18.63 19.92
N THR A 569 2.40 -17.62 20.12
CA THR A 569 1.13 -17.76 20.85
C THR A 569 -0.08 -17.81 19.93
N ASP A 570 0.03 -17.25 18.73
CA ASP A 570 -1.06 -17.24 17.76
C ASP A 570 -0.58 -17.24 16.30
N VAL A 571 -1.38 -17.88 15.44
CA VAL A 571 -1.24 -17.82 13.99
C VAL A 571 -2.63 -17.64 13.38
N GLU A 572 -2.90 -16.42 12.93
CA GLU A 572 -4.20 -16.05 12.38
C GLU A 572 -4.09 -15.78 10.87
N CYS A 573 -4.83 -16.54 10.06
CA CYS A 573 -4.92 -16.31 8.62
C CYS A 573 -6.28 -15.71 8.26
N THR A 574 -6.29 -14.52 7.64
CA THR A 574 -7.51 -13.78 7.29
C THR A 574 -7.55 -13.35 5.83
N THR A 575 -8.75 -13.21 5.30
CA THR A 575 -9.05 -12.63 3.99
C THR A 575 -9.40 -11.13 4.11
N PRO A 576 -9.42 -10.36 3.00
CA PRO A 576 -9.68 -8.91 3.03
C PRO A 576 -11.06 -8.51 3.57
N ASP A 577 -12.05 -9.37 3.45
CA ASP A 577 -13.41 -9.19 3.99
C ASP A 577 -13.50 -9.57 5.49
N GLY A 578 -12.38 -9.95 6.11
CA GLY A 578 -12.27 -10.26 7.53
C GLY A 578 -12.67 -11.69 7.89
N GLN A 579 -12.85 -12.59 6.90
CA GLN A 579 -13.06 -14.00 7.20
C GLN A 579 -11.75 -14.61 7.72
N GLN A 580 -11.82 -15.16 8.94
CA GLN A 580 -10.75 -15.95 9.54
C GLN A 580 -10.79 -17.38 8.97
N LEU A 581 -9.64 -17.87 8.51
CA LEU A 581 -9.45 -19.21 8.00
C LEU A 581 -9.05 -20.15 9.14
N THR A 582 -9.51 -21.40 9.05
CA THR A 582 -9.11 -22.44 10.01
C THR A 582 -7.63 -22.78 9.82
N THR A 583 -6.88 -22.71 10.90
CA THR A 583 -5.48 -23.17 10.98
C THR A 583 -5.39 -24.48 11.76
N GLY A 584 -4.33 -25.26 11.53
CA GLY A 584 -4.00 -26.45 12.32
C GLY A 584 -2.55 -26.47 12.75
N ASP A 585 -2.24 -27.02 13.91
CA ASP A 585 -0.90 -26.96 14.52
C ASP A 585 0.21 -27.53 13.62
N ALA A 586 1.37 -26.87 13.63
CA ALA A 586 2.62 -27.34 13.04
C ALA A 586 3.82 -26.96 13.90
N ASP A 587 4.94 -27.68 13.76
CA ASP A 587 6.16 -27.35 14.49
C ASP A 587 6.67 -25.95 14.08
N GLY A 588 6.66 -25.00 15.03
CA GLY A 588 7.08 -23.61 14.80
C GLY A 588 6.11 -22.80 13.93
N GLY A 589 4.82 -23.16 13.88
CA GLY A 589 3.85 -22.47 13.05
C GLY A 589 2.49 -23.14 12.96
N ALA A 590 1.84 -23.00 11.81
CA ALA A 590 0.54 -23.60 11.53
C ALA A 590 0.40 -24.06 10.08
N THR A 591 -0.60 -24.89 9.81
CA THR A 591 -1.07 -25.24 8.48
C THR A 591 -2.33 -24.46 8.14
N VAL A 592 -2.47 -24.03 6.89
CA VAL A 592 -3.65 -23.35 6.36
C VAL A 592 -4.02 -23.93 4.99
N ASP A 593 -5.30 -24.19 4.78
CA ASP A 593 -5.83 -24.67 3.50
C ASP A 593 -6.40 -23.49 2.70
N LEU A 594 -5.80 -23.21 1.53
CA LEU A 594 -6.26 -22.16 0.61
C LEU A 594 -7.17 -22.78 -0.45
N THR A 595 -8.45 -22.42 -0.45
CA THR A 595 -9.46 -22.97 -1.39
C THR A 595 -9.93 -21.95 -2.43
N GLY A 596 -8.99 -21.22 -3.06
CA GLY A 596 -9.33 -20.23 -4.09
C GLY A 596 -9.72 -18.85 -3.55
N HIS A 597 -9.44 -18.55 -2.29
CA HIS A 597 -9.64 -17.21 -1.70
C HIS A 597 -8.78 -16.17 -2.42
N ASP A 598 -9.33 -14.98 -2.65
CA ASP A 598 -8.69 -13.90 -3.41
C ASP A 598 -7.35 -13.46 -2.79
N ARG A 599 -7.33 -13.21 -1.48
CA ARG A 599 -6.10 -12.85 -0.74
C ARG A 599 -6.14 -13.42 0.66
N VAL A 600 -5.00 -13.88 1.16
CA VAL A 600 -4.83 -14.36 2.53
C VAL A 600 -3.59 -13.73 3.15
N THR A 601 -3.75 -13.14 4.33
CA THR A 601 -2.63 -12.71 5.18
C THR A 601 -2.62 -13.57 6.43
N CYS A 602 -1.51 -14.25 6.70
CA CYS A 602 -1.28 -14.97 7.95
C CYS A 602 -0.36 -14.14 8.85
N THR A 603 -0.84 -13.80 10.04
CA THR A 603 -0.09 -13.10 11.08
C THR A 603 0.39 -14.11 12.12
N LEU A 604 1.70 -14.19 12.33
CA LEU A 604 2.31 -15.04 13.36
C LEU A 604 2.71 -14.15 14.54
N THR A 605 2.16 -14.39 15.72
CA THR A 605 2.34 -13.53 16.90
C THR A 605 3.23 -14.17 17.95
N ASN A 606 4.37 -13.54 18.23
CA ASN A 606 5.25 -13.94 19.31
C ASN A 606 5.01 -13.07 20.54
N ALA A 607 4.69 -13.66 21.67
CA ALA A 607 4.57 -12.96 22.94
C ALA A 607 5.85 -13.09 23.75
N ALA A 608 6.29 -11.99 24.37
CA ALA A 608 7.40 -12.02 25.31
C ALA A 608 7.04 -12.90 26.53
N ARG A 609 7.91 -13.85 26.87
CA ARG A 609 7.72 -14.74 28.03
C ARG A 609 7.99 -13.96 29.30
N GLN A 610 7.14 -14.12 30.31
CA GLN A 610 7.44 -13.61 31.65
C GLN A 610 8.62 -14.38 32.27
N GLY A 611 9.37 -13.70 33.13
CA GLY A 611 10.50 -14.27 33.85
C GLY A 611 10.22 -14.53 35.32
N SER A 612 11.30 -14.78 36.06
CA SER A 612 11.32 -15.02 37.49
C SER A 612 12.52 -14.35 38.15
N ALA A 613 12.45 -14.20 39.48
CA ALA A 613 13.49 -13.68 40.34
C ALA A 613 13.78 -14.67 41.46
N THR A 614 15.06 -14.94 41.72
CA THR A 614 15.51 -15.85 42.79
C THR A 614 16.58 -15.21 43.67
N TRP A 615 16.54 -15.51 44.97
CA TRP A 615 17.60 -15.12 45.91
C TRP A 615 17.62 -16.06 47.12
N SER A 616 18.70 -15.98 47.90
CA SER A 616 18.81 -16.74 49.15
C SER A 616 19.21 -15.84 50.32
N LYS A 617 18.76 -16.21 51.51
CA LYS A 617 18.99 -15.54 52.79
C LYS A 617 19.80 -16.45 53.69
N ILE A 618 20.84 -15.89 54.30
CA ILE A 618 21.71 -16.62 55.23
C ILE A 618 21.93 -15.85 56.54
N ASP A 619 22.34 -16.59 57.57
CA ASP A 619 22.98 -16.04 58.77
C ASP A 619 24.40 -15.57 58.40
N GLY A 620 24.69 -14.28 58.64
CA GLY A 620 25.98 -13.69 58.29
C GLY A 620 27.18 -14.25 59.06
N ALA A 621 26.95 -14.89 60.22
CA ALA A 621 28.02 -15.42 61.06
C ALA A 621 28.46 -16.83 60.65
N ASP A 622 27.55 -17.70 60.19
CA ASP A 622 27.85 -19.11 59.87
C ASP A 622 27.38 -19.60 58.50
N GLY A 623 26.70 -18.76 57.72
CA GLY A 623 26.29 -19.03 56.35
C GLY A 623 25.16 -20.04 56.19
N ARG A 624 24.48 -20.42 57.29
CA ARG A 624 23.31 -21.29 57.22
C ARG A 624 22.12 -20.56 56.62
N PRO A 625 21.20 -21.26 55.92
CA PRO A 625 19.98 -20.64 55.45
C PRO A 625 19.19 -20.02 56.60
N LEU A 626 18.61 -18.86 56.35
CA LEU A 626 17.90 -18.09 57.36
C LEU A 626 16.46 -17.84 56.90
N GLY A 627 15.54 -18.65 57.43
CA GLY A 627 14.13 -18.51 57.13
C GLY A 627 13.39 -17.46 57.96
N GLY A 628 12.13 -17.22 57.59
CA GLY A 628 11.22 -16.30 58.28
C GLY A 628 11.51 -14.82 58.05
N THR A 629 12.25 -14.49 56.98
CA THR A 629 12.39 -13.11 56.49
C THR A 629 11.21 -12.73 55.60
N VAL A 630 10.89 -11.43 55.56
CA VAL A 630 9.91 -10.88 54.62
C VAL A 630 10.58 -9.81 53.80
N TRP A 631 10.38 -9.86 52.50
CA TRP A 631 10.97 -8.94 51.52
C TRP A 631 9.89 -8.10 50.87
N THR A 632 10.21 -6.88 50.47
CA THR A 632 9.39 -6.10 49.53
C THR A 632 10.07 -6.12 48.17
N LEU A 633 9.38 -6.68 47.17
CA LEU A 633 9.76 -6.67 45.76
C LEU A 633 8.98 -5.57 45.05
N THR A 634 9.66 -4.65 44.37
CA THR A 634 9.03 -3.55 43.59
C THR A 634 9.59 -3.53 42.18
N GLY A 635 8.73 -3.47 41.16
CA GLY A 635 9.15 -3.44 39.76
C GLY A 635 7.96 -3.31 38.80
N PRO A 636 8.14 -3.50 37.48
CA PRO A 636 7.11 -3.23 36.48
C PRO A 636 5.77 -3.95 36.71
N SER A 637 5.78 -5.26 36.97
CA SER A 637 4.56 -6.01 37.27
C SER A 637 4.04 -5.83 38.71
N HIS A 638 4.81 -5.13 39.56
CA HIS A 638 4.52 -4.90 40.97
C HIS A 638 4.89 -3.46 41.39
N PRO A 639 4.26 -2.42 40.82
CA PRO A 639 4.69 -1.04 40.98
C PRO A 639 4.47 -0.49 42.40
N ASP A 640 3.45 -0.97 43.10
CA ASP A 640 3.14 -0.59 44.49
C ASP A 640 3.97 -1.38 45.53
N GLY A 641 4.74 -2.37 45.07
CA GLY A 641 5.49 -3.31 45.89
C GLY A 641 4.65 -4.47 46.42
N THR A 642 5.24 -5.66 46.45
CA THR A 642 4.65 -6.89 47.00
C THR A 642 5.51 -7.43 48.11
N ASP A 643 4.87 -7.82 49.22
CA ASP A 643 5.56 -8.54 50.28
C ASP A 643 5.73 -10.02 49.90
N VAL A 644 6.96 -10.51 49.98
CA VAL A 644 7.36 -11.88 49.73
C VAL A 644 7.80 -12.48 51.05
N GLU A 645 6.91 -13.27 51.66
CA GLU A 645 7.20 -14.04 52.87
C GLU A 645 7.88 -15.36 52.49
N ASP A 646 8.90 -15.75 53.24
CA ASP A 646 9.64 -17.01 53.08
C ASP A 646 8.70 -18.23 53.17
N CYS A 647 8.62 -19.01 52.10
CA CYS A 647 7.86 -20.26 52.12
C CYS A 647 8.75 -21.41 52.61
N VAL A 648 8.51 -21.89 53.83
CA VAL A 648 9.17 -23.10 54.34
C VAL A 648 8.20 -24.27 54.36
N ALA A 649 8.39 -25.22 53.44
CA ALA A 649 7.52 -26.38 53.30
C ALA A 649 8.29 -27.64 52.87
N ASP A 650 7.64 -28.80 52.96
CA ASP A 650 8.19 -30.06 52.43
C ASP A 650 8.08 -30.15 50.90
N ASP A 651 7.20 -29.35 50.29
CA ASP A 651 6.89 -29.37 48.86
C ASP A 651 6.46 -27.99 48.35
N ALA A 652 6.88 -27.64 47.13
CA ALA A 652 6.61 -26.34 46.51
C ALA A 652 5.11 -26.06 46.31
N ALA A 653 4.26 -27.09 46.13
CA ALA A 653 2.83 -26.90 45.94
C ALA A 653 2.11 -26.42 47.22
N ALA A 654 2.77 -26.50 48.39
CA ALA A 654 2.27 -25.92 49.63
C ALA A 654 2.51 -24.39 49.72
N CYS A 655 3.39 -23.85 48.87
CA CYS A 655 3.66 -22.43 48.77
C CYS A 655 2.53 -21.75 47.98
N THR A 656 1.72 -20.95 48.67
CA THR A 656 0.56 -20.24 48.09
C THR A 656 0.77 -18.73 48.02
N GLY A 657 1.87 -18.23 48.57
CA GLY A 657 2.29 -16.84 48.48
C GLY A 657 3.13 -16.54 47.23
N PRO A 658 3.68 -15.32 47.12
CA PRO A 658 4.55 -14.94 46.00
C PRO A 658 5.84 -15.74 45.91
N ASP A 659 6.35 -16.23 47.05
CA ASP A 659 7.47 -17.17 47.09
C ASP A 659 6.98 -18.59 46.80
N THR A 660 7.63 -19.25 45.85
CA THR A 660 7.31 -20.60 45.38
C THR A 660 8.43 -21.61 45.66
N ASP A 661 9.55 -21.18 46.26
CA ASP A 661 10.61 -22.08 46.71
C ASP A 661 10.31 -22.54 48.15
N PRO A 662 10.20 -23.85 48.42
CA PRO A 662 9.89 -24.35 49.76
C PRO A 662 11.10 -24.40 50.72
N GLY A 663 12.31 -24.10 50.23
CA GLY A 663 13.55 -24.16 50.99
C GLY A 663 13.68 -23.02 52.00
N GLU A 664 14.13 -23.33 53.22
CA GLU A 664 14.38 -22.30 54.24
C GLU A 664 15.33 -21.22 53.71
N GLY A 665 14.88 -19.95 53.70
CA GLY A 665 15.67 -18.82 53.23
C GLY A 665 16.00 -18.88 51.74
N ALA A 666 15.28 -19.65 50.93
CA ALA A 666 15.38 -19.66 49.48
C ALA A 666 14.09 -19.09 48.89
N PHE A 667 14.20 -18.23 47.88
CA PHE A 667 13.06 -17.51 47.34
C PHE A 667 13.01 -17.66 45.83
N THR A 668 11.81 -17.93 45.29
CA THR A 668 11.51 -17.88 43.85
C THR A 668 10.18 -17.17 43.60
N VAL A 669 10.22 -16.06 42.86
CA VAL A 669 9.03 -15.31 42.42
C VAL A 669 8.93 -15.37 40.90
N ALA A 670 7.87 -16.00 40.38
CA ALA A 670 7.63 -16.14 38.93
C ALA A 670 6.60 -15.13 38.40
N GLY A 671 6.41 -15.07 37.08
CA GLY A 671 5.40 -14.21 36.43
C GLY A 671 5.79 -12.73 36.43
N LEU A 672 7.09 -12.45 36.33
CA LEU A 672 7.62 -11.09 36.32
C LEU A 672 7.74 -10.58 34.89
N ASP A 673 7.15 -9.40 34.64
CA ASP A 673 7.38 -8.67 33.39
C ASP A 673 8.84 -8.18 33.33
N TRP A 674 9.36 -7.90 32.14
CA TRP A 674 10.74 -7.51 31.96
C TRP A 674 10.99 -6.11 32.51
N GLY A 675 12.12 -5.96 33.21
CA GLY A 675 12.61 -4.70 33.74
C GLY A 675 13.38 -4.89 35.03
N HIS A 676 13.57 -3.79 35.75
CA HIS A 676 14.36 -3.77 36.98
C HIS A 676 13.47 -3.94 38.22
N TYR A 677 13.85 -4.88 39.08
CA TYR A 677 13.17 -5.15 40.35
C TYR A 677 14.06 -4.77 41.53
N ALA A 678 13.55 -3.89 42.38
CA ALA A 678 14.16 -3.57 43.65
C ALA A 678 13.67 -4.55 44.73
N LEU A 679 14.62 -5.20 45.39
CA LEU A 679 14.40 -6.14 46.48
C LEU A 679 14.97 -5.54 47.77
N LYS A 680 14.11 -5.37 48.77
CA LYS A 680 14.49 -4.82 50.08
C LYS A 680 13.90 -5.65 51.21
N GLU A 681 14.71 -5.98 52.19
CA GLU A 681 14.21 -6.70 53.36
C GLU A 681 13.26 -5.80 54.15
N LYS A 682 12.07 -6.31 54.45
CA LYS A 682 11.02 -5.62 55.20
C LYS A 682 11.07 -5.97 56.68
N SER A 683 11.30 -7.24 56.99
CA SER A 683 11.46 -7.70 58.37
C SER A 683 12.40 -8.90 58.46
N ALA A 684 13.33 -8.82 59.42
CA ALA A 684 14.20 -9.92 59.82
C ALA A 684 13.58 -10.74 60.97
N PRO A 685 13.90 -12.04 61.08
CA PRO A 685 13.43 -12.90 62.16
C PRO A 685 13.97 -12.50 63.53
N GLN A 686 13.36 -13.05 64.59
CA GLN A 686 13.77 -12.74 65.96
C GLN A 686 15.25 -13.05 66.20
N GLY A 687 15.96 -12.09 66.79
CA GLY A 687 17.38 -12.19 67.09
C GLY A 687 18.32 -11.72 65.97
N TYR A 688 17.81 -11.31 64.80
CA TYR A 688 18.60 -10.76 63.69
C TYR A 688 18.30 -9.27 63.45
N GLY A 689 19.30 -8.54 62.96
CA GLY A 689 19.18 -7.15 62.51
C GLY A 689 18.66 -7.07 61.09
N LEU A 690 17.77 -6.11 60.82
CA LEU A 690 17.24 -5.86 59.47
C LEU A 690 18.36 -5.39 58.53
N ASN A 691 18.52 -6.04 57.38
CA ASN A 691 19.43 -5.62 56.33
C ASN A 691 18.90 -4.34 55.64
N PRO A 692 19.62 -3.21 55.70
CA PRO A 692 19.15 -1.95 55.16
C PRO A 692 19.34 -1.82 53.64
N ASN A 693 20.08 -2.74 53.01
CA ASN A 693 20.46 -2.65 51.60
C ASN A 693 19.27 -2.91 50.68
N THR A 694 19.36 -2.38 49.46
CA THR A 694 18.43 -2.66 48.38
C THR A 694 19.21 -3.30 47.25
N TYR A 695 18.69 -4.43 46.78
CA TYR A 695 19.27 -5.23 45.70
C TYR A 695 18.46 -5.03 44.43
N ILE A 696 19.12 -5.07 43.27
CA ILE A 696 18.44 -4.91 41.97
C ILE A 696 18.60 -6.22 41.19
N LEU A 697 17.47 -6.77 40.76
CA LEU A 697 17.38 -7.88 39.81
C LEU A 697 16.91 -7.33 38.47
N THR A 698 17.37 -7.89 37.36
CA THR A 698 16.92 -7.51 36.02
C THR A 698 16.37 -8.72 35.31
N VAL A 699 15.09 -8.67 34.95
CA VAL A 699 14.42 -9.68 34.12
C VAL A 699 14.36 -9.14 32.70
N ASN A 700 14.95 -9.83 31.73
CA ASN A 700 14.92 -9.45 30.31
C ASN A 700 15.18 -10.67 29.41
N ASP A 701 15.32 -10.44 28.10
CA ASP A 701 15.55 -11.49 27.10
C ASP A 701 16.82 -12.33 27.31
N SER A 702 17.84 -11.77 27.96
CA SER A 702 19.09 -12.46 28.28
C SER A 702 19.06 -13.17 29.63
N SER A 703 18.08 -12.83 30.48
CA SER A 703 17.98 -13.31 31.86
C SER A 703 16.51 -13.40 32.29
N LEU A 704 15.77 -14.37 31.73
CA LEU A 704 14.41 -14.66 32.17
C LEU A 704 14.37 -15.23 33.58
N GLU A 705 15.43 -15.87 34.06
CA GLU A 705 15.57 -16.34 35.43
C GLU A 705 16.60 -15.48 36.16
N ALA A 706 16.19 -14.31 36.65
CA ALA A 706 17.07 -13.39 37.33
C ALA A 706 17.45 -13.93 38.73
N SER A 707 18.71 -13.76 39.11
CA SER A 707 19.22 -14.27 40.39
C SER A 707 20.21 -13.29 41.03
N LEU A 708 20.25 -13.24 42.36
CA LEU A 708 21.35 -12.58 43.08
C LEU A 708 22.56 -13.50 43.15
N ASP A 709 23.72 -13.01 42.70
CA ASP A 709 24.97 -13.77 42.68
C ASP A 709 25.44 -14.24 44.06
N GLN A 710 25.02 -13.55 45.13
CA GLN A 710 25.40 -13.86 46.51
C GLN A 710 24.18 -13.92 47.40
N ALA A 711 24.19 -14.90 48.31
CA ALA A 711 23.22 -14.98 49.40
C ALA A 711 23.29 -13.73 50.27
N VAL A 712 22.13 -13.26 50.72
CA VAL A 712 22.01 -12.02 51.49
C VAL A 712 22.10 -12.30 53.00
N PRO A 713 23.15 -11.80 53.70
CA PRO A 713 23.34 -12.05 55.12
C PRO A 713 22.52 -11.10 56.00
N ASP A 714 22.15 -11.59 57.19
CA ASP A 714 21.76 -10.76 58.33
C ASP A 714 22.73 -10.97 59.49
N ASP A 715 23.02 -9.89 60.19
CA ASP A 715 23.81 -9.93 61.40
C ASP A 715 22.93 -10.33 62.59
N ARG A 716 23.46 -11.23 63.43
CA ARG A 716 22.87 -11.56 64.74
C ARG A 716 22.88 -10.31 65.63
N LYS A 717 21.76 -10.02 66.30
CA LYS A 717 21.70 -8.98 67.33
C LYS A 717 22.49 -9.40 68.56
N ASP A 718 23.22 -8.46 69.14
CA ASP A 718 23.79 -8.60 70.47
C ASP A 718 22.70 -8.50 71.56
N ALA A 719 23.00 -8.99 72.77
CA ALA A 719 22.17 -8.78 73.95
C ALA A 719 22.92 -7.99 75.03
N ALA A 720 22.18 -7.56 76.03
CA ALA A 720 22.75 -7.05 77.28
C ALA A 720 22.41 -7.99 78.43
N VAL A 721 23.26 -8.05 79.45
CA VAL A 721 23.04 -8.80 80.68
C VAL A 721 23.13 -7.84 81.84
N LYS A 722 22.12 -7.86 82.72
CA LYS A 722 22.11 -7.06 83.93
C LYS A 722 21.92 -7.92 85.18
N TRP A 723 22.48 -7.47 86.29
CA TRP A 723 22.28 -8.07 87.60
C TRP A 723 22.45 -7.00 88.68
N SER A 724 22.02 -7.32 89.89
CA SER A 724 22.29 -6.47 91.06
C SER A 724 23.00 -7.26 92.14
N LYS A 725 23.79 -6.56 92.95
CA LYS A 725 24.49 -7.11 94.08
C LYS A 725 23.99 -6.46 95.35
N THR A 726 23.49 -7.29 96.27
CA THR A 726 22.86 -6.83 97.52
C THR A 726 23.40 -7.56 98.74
N ALA A 727 23.13 -7.00 99.92
CA ALA A 727 23.27 -7.69 101.19
C ALA A 727 22.01 -8.52 101.48
N ALA A 728 22.05 -9.36 102.52
CA ALA A 728 20.93 -10.21 102.90
C ALA A 728 19.63 -9.43 103.26
N ASP A 729 19.74 -8.15 103.59
CA ASP A 729 18.60 -7.26 103.87
C ASP A 729 18.08 -6.49 102.63
N GLY A 730 18.66 -6.75 101.46
CA GLY A 730 18.30 -6.11 100.19
C GLY A 730 18.99 -4.76 99.93
N SER A 731 19.84 -4.27 100.83
CA SER A 731 20.62 -3.06 100.58
C SER A 731 21.65 -3.27 99.45
N PRO A 732 21.84 -2.28 98.56
CA PRO A 732 22.80 -2.40 97.45
C PRO A 732 24.24 -2.48 97.97
N LEU A 733 25.02 -3.37 97.36
CA LEU A 733 26.43 -3.58 97.64
C LEU A 733 27.26 -3.30 96.41
N GLY A 734 27.82 -2.10 96.34
CA GLY A 734 28.81 -1.84 95.30
C GLY A 734 30.22 -2.28 95.69
N GLU A 735 31.21 -1.96 94.84
CA GLU A 735 32.62 -2.37 94.93
C GLU A 735 32.86 -3.89 94.78
N SER A 736 31.82 -4.65 94.41
CA SER A 736 32.03 -6.02 93.94
C SER A 736 32.63 -6.00 92.54
N THR A 737 33.50 -6.96 92.24
CA THR A 737 34.02 -7.18 90.88
C THR A 737 33.64 -8.57 90.42
N TRP A 738 33.32 -8.70 89.14
CA TRP A 738 32.83 -9.94 88.53
C TRP A 738 33.72 -10.35 87.36
N THR A 739 33.70 -11.64 87.03
CA THR A 739 34.27 -12.16 85.80
C THR A 739 33.14 -12.73 84.95
N LEU A 740 32.94 -12.18 83.75
CA LEU A 740 32.03 -12.71 82.74
C LEU A 740 32.86 -13.44 81.67
N THR A 741 32.64 -14.74 81.51
CA THR A 741 33.45 -15.62 80.65
C THR A 741 32.58 -16.20 79.54
N PRO A 742 32.84 -15.89 78.25
CA PRO A 742 32.20 -16.60 77.14
C PRO A 742 32.72 -18.05 77.10
N THR A 743 31.82 -19.02 77.21
CA THR A 743 32.14 -20.46 77.25
C THR A 743 31.85 -21.19 75.94
N ASP A 744 30.87 -20.73 75.16
CA ASP A 744 30.57 -21.28 73.84
C ASP A 744 29.95 -20.21 72.92
N PRO A 745 30.67 -19.67 71.91
CA PRO A 745 32.07 -19.97 71.61
C PRO A 745 33.00 -19.48 72.73
N ALA A 746 34.07 -20.23 73.01
CA ALA A 746 35.03 -19.88 74.04
C ALA A 746 35.74 -18.55 73.70
N GLY A 747 35.69 -17.59 74.63
CA GLY A 747 36.19 -16.24 74.43
C GLY A 747 37.06 -15.74 75.58
N VAL A 748 37.47 -14.47 75.49
CA VAL A 748 38.27 -13.83 76.54
C VAL A 748 37.36 -13.43 77.71
N ALA A 749 37.71 -13.88 78.91
CA ALA A 749 36.99 -13.49 80.12
C ALA A 749 37.19 -11.98 80.40
N MET A 750 36.09 -11.26 80.63
CA MET A 750 36.11 -9.84 80.97
C MET A 750 35.91 -9.63 82.48
N THR A 751 36.67 -8.71 83.06
CA THR A 751 36.45 -8.28 84.45
C THR A 751 35.48 -7.10 84.43
N VAL A 752 34.38 -7.22 85.16
CA VAL A 752 33.34 -6.19 85.30
C VAL A 752 33.47 -5.60 86.71
N GLU A 753 33.96 -4.37 86.79
CA GLU A 753 34.05 -3.61 88.03
C GLU A 753 32.84 -2.68 88.14
N ASP A 754 32.31 -2.52 89.34
CA ASP A 754 31.17 -1.63 89.63
C ASP A 754 31.51 -0.18 89.24
N CYS A 755 30.78 0.38 88.27
CA CYS A 755 31.07 1.69 87.70
C CYS A 755 30.97 2.82 88.74
N ARG A 756 29.86 2.87 89.48
CA ARG A 756 29.45 3.96 90.39
C ARG A 756 29.72 5.37 89.84
N ALA A 757 28.72 5.95 89.19
CA ALA A 757 28.81 7.30 88.69
C ALA A 757 27.49 8.08 88.86
N ASP A 758 27.52 9.39 88.55
CA ASP A 758 26.32 10.22 88.56
C ASP A 758 25.42 9.95 87.34
N SER A 759 25.98 9.42 86.25
CA SER A 759 25.26 9.07 85.03
C SER A 759 25.88 7.85 84.33
N ALA A 760 25.10 7.16 83.49
CA ALA A 760 25.58 6.01 82.72
C ALA A 760 26.67 6.40 81.69
N ASP A 761 26.65 7.65 81.19
CA ASP A 761 27.65 8.15 80.23
C ASP A 761 29.06 8.24 80.84
N ASP A 762 29.15 8.37 82.16
CA ASP A 762 30.42 8.39 82.91
C ASP A 762 31.01 6.98 83.11
N CYS A 763 30.27 5.92 82.75
CA CYS A 763 30.71 4.53 82.88
C CYS A 763 31.57 4.08 81.68
N THR A 764 32.88 4.27 81.79
CA THR A 764 33.84 3.91 80.74
C THR A 764 34.22 2.41 80.72
N GLY A 765 33.92 1.67 81.79
CA GLY A 765 34.20 0.23 81.92
C GLY A 765 33.13 -0.66 81.26
N PRO A 766 33.24 -2.00 81.41
CA PRO A 766 32.24 -2.96 80.92
C PRO A 766 30.86 -2.82 81.58
N ASP A 767 30.83 -2.36 82.83
CA ASP A 767 29.59 -2.03 83.52
C ASP A 767 29.07 -0.67 83.06
N LYS A 768 27.81 -0.61 82.64
CA LYS A 768 27.07 0.55 82.17
C LYS A 768 25.99 1.02 83.15
N ASP A 769 25.85 0.38 84.30
CA ASP A 769 24.93 0.82 85.35
C ASP A 769 25.66 1.77 86.33
N PRO A 770 25.25 3.05 86.46
CA PRO A 770 25.88 3.97 87.38
C PRO A 770 25.51 3.71 88.86
N ALA A 771 24.47 2.92 89.12
CA ALA A 771 24.00 2.67 90.48
C ALA A 771 24.94 1.74 91.25
N ALA A 772 25.25 2.09 92.50
CA ALA A 772 26.08 1.22 93.35
C ALA A 772 25.45 -0.17 93.50
N GLY A 773 26.21 -1.20 93.11
CA GLY A 773 25.73 -2.59 93.13
C GLY A 773 24.72 -2.93 92.03
N GLY A 774 24.46 -2.04 91.08
CA GLY A 774 23.84 -2.37 89.79
C GLY A 774 24.92 -2.73 88.78
N PHE A 775 24.60 -3.61 87.83
CA PHE A 775 25.51 -3.99 86.76
C PHE A 775 24.74 -4.15 85.46
N LEU A 776 25.27 -3.57 84.37
CA LEU A 776 24.75 -3.74 83.02
C LEU A 776 25.90 -3.91 82.03
N VAL A 777 25.99 -5.07 81.37
CA VAL A 777 26.97 -5.32 80.30
C VAL A 777 26.22 -5.42 78.99
N GLU A 778 26.56 -4.54 78.04
CA GLU A 778 25.94 -4.48 76.71
C GLU A 778 26.87 -5.07 75.63
N GLY A 779 26.33 -5.35 74.43
CA GLY A 779 27.12 -5.79 73.27
C GLY A 779 27.63 -7.23 73.37
N LEU A 780 26.88 -8.12 74.01
CA LEU A 780 27.23 -9.53 74.13
C LEU A 780 26.70 -10.33 72.95
N THR A 781 27.60 -10.92 72.18
CA THR A 781 27.28 -11.77 71.02
C THR A 781 26.57 -13.06 71.44
N TRP A 782 25.96 -13.76 70.49
CA TRP A 782 25.35 -15.06 70.75
C TRP A 782 26.36 -16.07 71.31
N GLY A 783 25.91 -16.85 72.28
CA GLY A 783 26.72 -17.85 72.97
C GLY A 783 26.31 -18.06 74.42
N ASP A 784 27.00 -18.99 75.07
CA ASP A 784 26.88 -19.24 76.50
C ASP A 784 27.99 -18.51 77.27
N TYR A 785 27.63 -17.92 78.42
CA TYR A 785 28.55 -17.21 79.29
C TYR A 785 28.40 -17.66 80.75
N GLU A 786 29.49 -17.61 81.50
CA GLU A 786 29.53 -17.80 82.96
C GLU A 786 29.90 -16.51 83.67
N LEU A 787 29.06 -16.06 84.60
CA LEU A 787 29.29 -14.93 85.50
C LEU A 787 29.68 -15.45 86.89
N LYS A 788 30.83 -14.99 87.42
CA LYS A 788 31.35 -15.36 88.76
C LYS A 788 31.80 -14.12 89.51
N GLU A 789 31.50 -14.04 90.81
CA GLU A 789 32.08 -12.99 91.65
C GLU A 789 33.59 -13.20 91.75
N LYS A 790 34.37 -12.17 91.43
CA LYS A 790 35.83 -12.18 91.47
C LYS A 790 36.36 -11.65 92.79
N SER A 791 35.75 -10.56 93.29
CA SER A 791 36.01 -10.00 94.62
C SER A 791 34.71 -9.53 95.24
N ALA A 792 34.48 -9.92 96.50
CA ALA A 792 33.37 -9.41 97.29
C ALA A 792 33.64 -7.97 97.78
N PRO A 793 32.58 -7.20 98.04
CA PRO A 793 32.67 -5.92 98.76
C PRO A 793 33.32 -6.08 100.14
N ALA A 794 33.98 -5.02 100.64
CA ALA A 794 34.64 -5.05 101.93
C ALA A 794 33.67 -5.43 103.07
N GLY A 795 34.03 -6.44 103.86
CA GLY A 795 33.21 -6.95 104.97
C GLY A 795 32.27 -8.11 104.61
N TYR A 796 32.24 -8.55 103.35
CA TYR A 796 31.39 -9.63 102.86
C TYR A 796 32.20 -10.84 102.37
N VAL A 797 31.60 -12.03 102.46
CA VAL A 797 32.19 -13.29 101.97
C VAL A 797 32.02 -13.39 100.45
N LEU A 798 33.12 -13.71 99.74
CA LEU A 798 33.11 -14.02 98.31
C LEU A 798 32.19 -15.20 98.00
N SER A 799 31.23 -15.00 97.09
CA SER A 799 30.39 -16.06 96.56
C SER A 799 31.19 -17.01 95.67
N LYS A 800 30.88 -18.31 95.74
CA LYS A 800 31.43 -19.34 94.84
C LYS A 800 30.46 -19.75 93.74
N ASP A 801 29.28 -19.13 93.71
CA ASP A 801 28.24 -19.47 92.75
C ASP A 801 28.65 -19.05 91.35
N VAL A 802 28.19 -19.84 90.37
CA VAL A 802 28.41 -19.60 88.95
C VAL A 802 27.04 -19.40 88.32
N HIS A 803 26.85 -18.28 87.65
CA HIS A 803 25.60 -17.94 86.99
C HIS A 803 25.78 -18.06 85.48
N GLY A 804 25.10 -19.04 84.87
CA GLY A 804 25.10 -19.23 83.42
C GLY A 804 24.09 -18.32 82.73
N VAL A 805 24.47 -17.73 81.61
CA VAL A 805 23.57 -16.99 80.72
C VAL A 805 23.77 -17.44 79.28
N ARG A 806 22.68 -17.81 78.61
CA ARG A 806 22.66 -18.18 77.20
C ARG A 806 22.05 -17.05 76.38
N ILE A 807 22.76 -16.61 75.35
CA ILE A 807 22.34 -15.58 74.40
C ILE A 807 22.12 -16.26 73.04
N GLY A 808 20.93 -16.09 72.46
CA GLY A 808 20.57 -16.63 71.15
C GLY A 808 19.31 -15.96 70.60
N ALA A 809 18.73 -16.50 69.52
CA ALA A 809 17.59 -15.91 68.80
C ALA A 809 16.46 -15.39 69.71
N ALA A 810 16.08 -16.18 70.73
CA ALA A 810 14.95 -15.88 71.60
C ALA A 810 15.13 -14.66 72.53
N ASN A 811 16.36 -14.24 72.81
CA ASN A 811 16.65 -13.15 73.77
C ASN A 811 17.67 -12.12 73.26
N ALA A 812 18.25 -12.33 72.08
CA ALA A 812 19.04 -11.34 71.37
C ALA A 812 18.26 -10.04 71.11
N GLY A 813 18.93 -8.90 71.24
CA GLY A 813 18.30 -7.57 71.18
C GLY A 813 17.56 -7.15 72.46
N THR A 814 17.66 -7.92 73.54
CA THR A 814 17.03 -7.61 74.84
C THR A 814 18.05 -7.53 75.96
N THR A 815 17.64 -7.01 77.12
CA THR A 815 18.42 -7.06 78.35
C THR A 815 17.97 -8.23 79.21
N ILE A 816 18.85 -9.21 79.41
CA ILE A 816 18.63 -10.39 80.25
C ILE A 816 18.89 -10.00 81.71
N ASP A 817 17.85 -10.07 82.54
CA ASP A 817 17.93 -9.80 83.98
C ASP A 817 18.25 -11.10 84.74
N LEU A 818 19.44 -11.19 85.32
CA LEU A 818 19.83 -12.34 86.17
C LEU A 818 19.33 -12.20 87.61
N GLY A 819 18.69 -11.08 87.96
CA GLY A 819 18.16 -10.80 89.28
C GLY A 819 19.21 -10.27 90.25
N SER A 820 18.95 -10.46 91.55
CA SER A 820 19.84 -9.99 92.62
C SER A 820 20.63 -11.13 93.25
N PHE A 821 21.94 -10.97 93.31
CA PHE A 821 22.84 -11.87 94.02
C PHE A 821 23.14 -11.29 95.40
N THR A 822 23.22 -12.14 96.43
CA THR A 822 23.42 -11.69 97.82
C THR A 822 24.77 -12.17 98.36
N ASN A 823 25.47 -11.36 99.17
CA ASN A 823 26.58 -11.87 99.99
C ASN A 823 26.22 -11.81 101.46
N ALA A 824 26.70 -12.81 102.20
CA ALA A 824 26.68 -12.80 103.64
C ALA A 824 27.82 -11.92 104.19
N MET A 825 27.51 -11.10 105.19
CA MET A 825 28.53 -10.37 105.95
C MET A 825 29.39 -11.35 106.76
N HIS A 826 30.67 -11.05 106.99
CA HIS A 826 31.49 -11.85 107.90
C HIS A 826 30.82 -11.94 109.28
N GLY A 827 30.54 -13.16 109.74
CA GLY A 827 29.96 -13.39 111.05
C GLY A 827 30.83 -12.81 112.16
N SER A 828 30.23 -12.04 113.08
CA SER A 828 30.92 -11.54 114.27
C SER A 828 31.48 -12.71 115.09
N PRO A 829 32.76 -12.70 115.52
CA PRO A 829 33.31 -13.80 116.31
C PRO A 829 32.66 -13.82 117.69
N THR A 830 31.72 -14.74 117.92
CA THR A 830 31.13 -15.02 119.24
C THR A 830 32.02 -15.98 120.02
N ILE A 831 32.75 -15.45 120.99
CA ILE A 831 33.57 -16.22 121.95
C ILE A 831 32.66 -16.67 123.13
N PRO A 832 32.61 -17.96 123.51
CA PRO A 832 31.80 -18.42 124.64
C PRO A 832 32.51 -18.18 125.98
N LEU A 833 31.80 -17.59 126.95
CA LEU A 833 32.27 -17.40 128.33
C LEU A 833 31.70 -18.52 129.24
N THR A 834 32.55 -19.45 129.69
CA THR A 834 32.33 -20.26 130.91
C THR A 834 33.36 -19.85 131.97
N GLY A 835 32.91 -19.67 133.21
CA GLY A 835 33.56 -18.82 134.21
C GLY A 835 34.50 -19.48 135.23
N GLY A 836 35.19 -18.61 135.99
CA GLY A 836 35.69 -18.89 137.34
C GLY A 836 37.19 -18.71 137.57
N ARG A 837 37.54 -17.79 138.48
CA ARG A 837 38.83 -17.69 139.23
C ARG A 837 40.04 -16.97 138.59
N GLY A 838 39.83 -15.87 137.88
CA GLY A 838 40.89 -14.88 137.56
C GLY A 838 40.93 -13.66 138.49
N ALA A 839 39.80 -13.27 139.10
CA ALA A 839 39.71 -12.08 139.96
C ALA A 839 40.28 -12.26 141.38
N GLN A 840 40.48 -13.52 141.83
CA GLN A 840 41.13 -13.80 143.12
C GLN A 840 42.65 -13.53 143.07
N LEU A 841 43.27 -13.56 141.89
CA LEU A 841 44.69 -13.27 141.72
C LEU A 841 44.98 -11.76 141.90
N PHE A 842 44.05 -10.89 141.50
CA PHE A 842 44.15 -9.44 141.68
C PHE A 842 43.72 -8.96 143.08
N LEU A 843 42.82 -9.68 143.77
CA LEU A 843 42.47 -9.41 145.17
C LEU A 843 43.57 -9.84 146.17
N LEU A 844 44.33 -10.90 145.88
CA LEU A 844 45.46 -11.34 146.73
C LEU A 844 46.71 -10.46 146.54
N LEU A 845 46.98 -9.98 145.32
CA LEU A 845 48.04 -9.00 145.05
C LEU A 845 47.68 -7.58 145.54
N GLY A 846 46.41 -7.17 145.45
CA GLY A 846 45.92 -5.90 146.01
C GLY A 846 45.81 -5.89 147.54
N GLY A 847 45.47 -7.02 148.16
CA GLY A 847 45.41 -7.17 149.62
C GLY A 847 46.77 -7.19 150.31
N ALA A 848 47.79 -7.79 149.67
CA ALA A 848 49.17 -7.78 150.17
C ALA A 848 49.78 -6.36 150.18
N LEU A 849 49.40 -5.50 149.22
CA LEU A 849 49.80 -4.08 149.17
C LEU A 849 49.06 -3.19 150.18
N LEU A 850 47.80 -3.51 150.54
CA LEU A 850 47.04 -2.83 151.60
C LEU A 850 47.48 -3.25 153.02
N GLY A 851 47.94 -4.50 153.22
CA GLY A 851 48.47 -5.00 154.49
C GLY A 851 49.82 -4.39 154.89
N VAL A 852 50.71 -4.12 153.93
CA VAL A 852 52.00 -3.46 154.17
C VAL A 852 51.82 -1.94 154.48
N GLY A 853 50.77 -1.32 153.94
CA GLY A 853 50.36 0.07 154.26
C GLY A 853 49.73 0.23 155.66
N ALA A 854 48.96 -0.74 156.14
CA ALA A 854 48.37 -0.71 157.48
C ALA A 854 49.40 -0.98 158.60
N GLY A 855 50.42 -1.83 158.33
CA GLY A 855 51.51 -2.12 159.27
C GLY A 855 52.47 -0.93 159.49
N THR A 856 52.74 -0.14 158.46
CA THR A 856 53.61 1.05 158.53
C THR A 856 52.92 2.24 159.22
N ALA A 857 51.59 2.35 159.16
CA ALA A 857 50.81 3.35 159.91
C ALA A 857 50.63 3.01 161.41
N ALA A 858 50.60 1.72 161.79
CA ALA A 858 50.50 1.29 163.19
C ALA A 858 51.84 1.37 163.95
N VAL A 859 52.98 1.17 163.28
CA VAL A 859 54.32 1.31 163.87
C VAL A 859 54.73 2.79 164.01
N ARG A 860 54.23 3.69 163.15
CA ARG A 860 54.44 5.15 163.28
C ARG A 860 53.55 5.80 164.36
N ARG A 861 52.41 5.18 164.72
CA ARG A 861 51.54 5.64 165.84
C ARG A 861 51.97 5.15 167.24
N ARG A 862 52.84 4.13 167.36
CA ARG A 862 53.35 3.64 168.67
C ARG A 862 54.75 4.15 169.05
N ARG A 863 55.49 4.80 168.15
CA ARG A 863 56.80 5.41 168.46
C ARG A 863 56.80 6.95 168.62
N VAL A 864 55.63 7.62 168.59
CA VAL A 864 55.50 9.10 168.73
C VAL A 864 54.55 9.54 169.87
N ARG A 865 54.15 8.63 170.78
CA ARG A 865 53.46 9.01 172.03
C ARG A 865 54.16 8.44 173.26
N ALA A 866 55.43 8.80 173.39
CA ALA A 866 56.05 9.10 174.67
C ALA A 866 57.03 10.25 174.45
N SER A 867 56.66 11.41 174.98
CA SER A 867 57.54 12.52 175.37
C SER A 867 57.98 13.56 174.32
N ALA A 868 57.15 14.59 174.17
CA ALA A 868 57.50 16.00 174.37
C ALA A 868 56.17 16.77 174.54
N GLU A 869 55.92 17.70 175.47
CA GLU A 869 56.60 18.36 176.60
C GLU A 869 55.41 19.03 177.36
N ASN A 870 55.30 18.92 178.68
CA ASN A 870 55.80 19.91 179.62
C ASN A 870 55.38 21.37 179.32
N ARG A 871 54.37 21.89 180.03
CA ARG A 871 54.34 23.26 180.59
C ARG A 871 53.16 23.46 181.55
N SER A 872 53.51 23.86 182.76
CA SER A 872 52.71 24.70 183.65
C SER A 872 52.63 26.15 183.13
N ALA A 873 51.61 26.88 183.60
CA ALA A 873 51.15 28.23 183.25
C ALA A 873 50.18 28.31 182.06
#